data_AF-A0A538K0S0-F1
#
_entry.id   AF-A0A538K0S0-F1
#
_cell.length_a   1.000
_cell.length_b   1.000
_cell.length_c   1.000
_cell.angle_alpha   90.00
_cell.angle_beta   90.00
_cell.angle_gamma   90.00
#
_symmetry.space_group_name_H-M   'P 1'
#
loop_
_entity.id
_entity.type
_entity.pdbx_description
1 polymer ?
#
loop_
_entity_poly.entity_id
_entity_poly.type
_entity_poly.pdbx_seq_one_letter_code
_entity_poly.pdbx_strand_id
1 'polypeptide(L)'
;MPPETTDRVAELLAGLNPPQREAVEHGEGPLLILAGAGSGKTRVLTHRLAHLVLTGRAQRNEVLAITFTNKAAQEMRERVELLLGRRTRGMWVMTFHAACARMLRAEAQRLGYTRQFTIYDQADSRRLVKRCLEELDADPKRFSPAAVQSQISDAKNRLRDAEAYRQLVGSYFEQTVADAFELYERELLRMNAMDFDDLLVRAVNVLELFPEVRQRYQTAFRHVLVDEYQDTNHAQYRLLQLLADEHRNLAVVGDEDQCLVEGTLVTMADGSQRPIEDIEPGDLVLSGYGSGRFDAARVTSVYRSERSEGVAIRTAGGRRIVSTPEHVHFAGFTPGLSPQLHTTYVMWRREKGFRVGTSSTYVRGQTLPFYARPNGSGNTLVGDQALIDRVFAGVDTEKAGLALLQREGLLPHMPHHQPQTAHGRRRILTVTLCGDARGRTPMHRIALFGYDDEGRQQLEALGLSVRPARRDSRGWRFESCFKDAGSLFDVVDRISDAMDVTVRSVARLGADPRRVNKGFSLPFTCASAVRPGMVMFTEDGWDVVASVERVKLDRPVYDINVEGTHNFIANGLATHNSVYGFRGADIRNILEFQDDFEDAKVIRLEQNYRSTQTILDAANAVIRNNRGRLGKHLWTDLGQGDPVKVRELDDERAEARFVVGEIERLADEGMSLGEVAVFYRTNAQSRTIEDVLRERELRYQVVGGVRFYDRAEVKDALAYLTFLQNPHDVVAFQRIVNSPRRGLGTTSVSRVLSHAATMESSIWEAAMDATVDGIPGLGAAARKALTRFMETMESLRERAQDNVPIGDLLEAVLHETGYLDALEAERTFEAQGRIENLHELVTAAREFDATADDDANTLGDYLQRTSLTSDADTRRDDEGVVTLMTLHNAKGLEYPIVFIMGMEDGVFPHSRALDEGGLEEERRLCYVGITRAMRDLYLTYARRRSIFGAQSYGLRSRFLDEIPPELTDRETAGDLRPAPGAIRATTWASTRTDAPAAGFRLGEDVAHPAFGEGVVTSVEPGGIVVVRFAKDGSERKLMAEYAPLTRR
;
A
#
# COMPACT_ATOMS: atom_id res chain seq x y z
N MET A 1 -28.83 6.14 40.33
CA MET A 1 -28.51 7.34 39.55
C MET A 1 -29.59 8.39 39.76
N PRO A 2 -29.27 9.69 39.76
CA PRO A 2 -30.27 10.76 39.73
C PRO A 2 -31.21 10.65 38.52
N PRO A 3 -32.46 11.16 38.58
CA PRO A 3 -33.41 11.12 37.47
C PRO A 3 -32.84 11.74 36.17
N GLU A 4 -32.23 12.93 36.26
CA GLU A 4 -31.59 13.61 35.13
C GLU A 4 -30.49 12.78 34.45
N THR A 5 -29.74 11.97 35.21
CA THR A 5 -28.71 11.09 34.63
C THR A 5 -29.34 9.92 33.88
N THR A 6 -30.47 9.42 34.37
CA THR A 6 -31.20 8.32 33.74
C THR A 6 -31.81 8.76 32.41
N ASP A 7 -32.37 9.98 32.38
CA ASP A 7 -32.94 10.57 31.16
C ASP A 7 -31.84 10.83 30.12
N ARG A 8 -30.69 11.38 30.52
CA ARG A 8 -29.54 11.58 29.62
C ARG A 8 -28.95 10.28 29.08
N VAL A 9 -28.94 9.21 29.87
CA VAL A 9 -28.52 7.88 29.40
C VAL A 9 -29.55 7.32 28.41
N ALA A 10 -30.85 7.51 28.66
CA ALA A 10 -31.89 7.11 27.71
C ALA A 10 -31.77 7.87 26.38
N GLU A 11 -31.50 9.18 26.43
CA GLU A 11 -31.22 10.02 25.26
C GLU A 11 -29.96 9.56 24.50
N LEU A 12 -28.86 9.29 25.22
CA LEU A 12 -27.62 8.80 24.61
C LEU A 12 -27.84 7.49 23.83
N LEU A 13 -28.66 6.61 24.37
CA LEU A 13 -28.93 5.31 23.76
C LEU A 13 -30.06 5.36 22.72
N ALA A 14 -30.76 6.50 22.60
CA ALA A 14 -31.81 6.69 21.63
C ALA A 14 -31.23 6.68 20.20
N GLY A 15 -31.92 5.98 19.30
CA GLY A 15 -31.51 5.87 17.89
C GLY A 15 -30.29 4.98 17.62
N LEU A 16 -29.82 4.21 18.60
CA LEU A 16 -28.90 3.08 18.40
C LEU A 16 -29.72 1.81 18.09
N ASN A 17 -29.30 1.03 17.10
CA ASN A 17 -29.90 -0.28 16.85
C ASN A 17 -29.49 -1.29 17.94
N PRO A 18 -30.11 -2.49 18.01
CA PRO A 18 -29.84 -3.43 19.09
C PRO A 18 -28.35 -3.84 19.22
N PRO A 19 -27.63 -4.22 18.13
CA PRO A 19 -26.18 -4.52 18.23
C PRO A 19 -25.33 -3.32 18.67
N GLN A 20 -25.62 -2.11 18.18
CA GLN A 20 -24.91 -0.89 18.60
C GLN A 20 -25.15 -0.58 20.08
N ARG A 21 -26.40 -0.70 20.54
CA ARG A 21 -26.77 -0.52 21.95
C ARG A 21 -26.05 -1.55 22.82
N GLU A 22 -26.03 -2.80 22.41
CA GLU A 22 -25.34 -3.87 23.13
C GLU A 22 -23.83 -3.58 23.29
N ALA A 23 -23.18 -3.07 22.24
CA ALA A 23 -21.77 -2.67 22.29
C ALA A 23 -21.54 -1.44 23.19
N VAL A 24 -22.47 -0.49 23.22
CA VAL A 24 -22.38 0.71 24.08
C VAL A 24 -22.63 0.37 25.56
N GLU A 25 -23.61 -0.48 25.84
CA GLU A 25 -24.01 -0.85 27.20
C GLU A 25 -23.07 -1.87 27.85
N HIS A 26 -22.25 -2.58 27.06
CA HIS A 26 -21.26 -3.55 27.56
C HIS A 26 -20.41 -2.93 28.68
N GLY A 27 -20.37 -3.58 29.83
CA GLY A 27 -19.73 -3.05 31.02
C GLY A 27 -18.23 -3.29 31.04
N GLU A 28 -17.81 -4.10 32.01
CA GLU A 28 -16.44 -4.54 32.19
C GLU A 28 -16.13 -5.73 31.28
N GLY A 29 -14.83 -5.99 31.13
CA GLY A 29 -14.30 -7.07 30.31
C GLY A 29 -14.00 -6.69 28.86
N PRO A 30 -13.29 -7.57 28.14
CA PRO A 30 -12.85 -7.35 26.78
C PRO A 30 -14.01 -7.44 25.78
N LEU A 31 -13.97 -6.59 24.75
CA LEU A 31 -15.04 -6.45 23.76
C LEU A 31 -14.46 -6.32 22.35
N LEU A 32 -14.83 -7.24 21.45
CA LEU A 32 -14.52 -7.18 20.02
C LEU A 32 -15.77 -6.79 19.22
N ILE A 33 -15.68 -5.71 18.45
CA ILE A 33 -16.76 -5.20 17.60
C ILE A 33 -16.36 -5.40 16.14
N LEU A 34 -16.92 -6.42 15.48
CA LEU A 34 -16.70 -6.65 14.05
C LEU A 34 -17.66 -5.78 13.23
N ALA A 35 -17.13 -4.87 12.42
CA ALA A 35 -17.98 -3.83 11.81
C ALA A 35 -17.59 -3.48 10.37
N GLY A 36 -18.60 -3.28 9.53
CA GLY A 36 -18.43 -2.84 8.13
C GLY A 36 -18.23 -1.33 7.97
N ALA A 37 -18.04 -0.86 6.74
CA ALA A 37 -17.96 0.57 6.47
C ALA A 37 -19.32 1.25 6.71
N GLY A 38 -19.32 2.42 7.34
CA GLY A 38 -20.54 3.20 7.61
C GLY A 38 -21.56 2.51 8.53
N SER A 39 -21.18 1.44 9.24
CA SER A 39 -22.05 0.75 10.21
C SER A 39 -22.16 1.45 11.57
N GLY A 40 -21.61 2.65 11.67
CA GLY A 40 -21.56 3.41 12.91
C GLY A 40 -20.43 2.99 13.87
N LYS A 41 -19.31 2.43 13.38
CA LYS A 41 -18.11 2.11 14.20
C LYS A 41 -17.73 3.23 15.17
N THR A 42 -17.44 4.40 14.61
CA THR A 42 -17.06 5.60 15.38
C THR A 42 -18.20 6.05 16.29
N ARG A 43 -19.46 5.96 15.84
CA ARG A 43 -20.65 6.28 16.67
C ARG A 43 -20.75 5.36 17.88
N VAL A 44 -20.54 4.06 17.71
CA VAL A 44 -20.55 3.09 18.82
C VAL A 44 -19.44 3.39 19.80
N LEU A 45 -18.21 3.67 19.33
CA LEU A 45 -17.11 4.03 20.21
C LEU A 45 -17.37 5.36 20.97
N THR A 46 -17.86 6.41 20.30
CA THR A 46 -18.18 7.69 20.96
C THR A 46 -19.33 7.57 21.96
N HIS A 47 -20.40 6.85 21.60
CA HIS A 47 -21.53 6.62 22.49
C HIS A 47 -21.12 5.73 23.67
N ARG A 48 -20.29 4.69 23.45
CA ARG A 48 -19.72 3.85 24.51
C ARG A 48 -18.93 4.69 25.50
N LEU A 49 -18.04 5.53 24.98
CA LEU A 49 -17.21 6.39 25.81
C LEU A 49 -18.06 7.38 26.63
N ALA A 50 -19.05 8.04 26.01
CA ALA A 50 -19.97 8.92 26.71
C ALA A 50 -20.81 8.16 27.75
N HIS A 51 -21.23 6.92 27.43
CA HIS A 51 -22.02 6.06 28.31
C HIS A 51 -21.22 5.67 29.56
N LEU A 52 -19.95 5.29 29.42
CA LEU A 52 -19.06 4.97 30.54
C LEU A 52 -18.95 6.16 31.52
N VAL A 53 -18.80 7.37 30.99
CA VAL A 53 -18.68 8.59 31.80
C VAL A 53 -20.02 9.00 32.44
N LEU A 54 -21.13 8.95 31.70
CA LEU A 54 -22.44 9.37 32.21
C LEU A 54 -23.01 8.41 33.27
N THR A 55 -22.78 7.11 33.10
CA THR A 55 -23.21 6.09 34.08
C THR A 55 -22.30 6.02 35.31
N GLY A 56 -21.18 6.75 35.33
CA GLY A 56 -20.20 6.73 36.41
C GLY A 56 -19.37 5.45 36.46
N ARG A 57 -19.34 4.67 35.38
CA ARG A 57 -18.49 3.46 35.25
C ARG A 57 -17.01 3.82 35.08
N ALA A 58 -16.73 5.00 34.52
CA ALA A 58 -15.38 5.55 34.42
C ALA A 58 -15.38 7.06 34.64
N GLN A 59 -14.34 7.59 35.28
CA GLN A 59 -14.01 9.01 35.24
C GLN A 59 -13.37 9.38 33.89
N ARG A 60 -13.30 10.66 33.56
CA ARG A 60 -12.79 11.11 32.26
C ARG A 60 -11.31 10.79 32.06
N ASN A 61 -10.52 10.97 33.10
CA ASN A 61 -9.11 10.62 33.13
C ASN A 61 -8.88 9.10 33.16
N GLU A 62 -9.93 8.30 33.39
CA GLU A 62 -9.89 6.83 33.41
C GLU A 62 -10.08 6.18 32.04
N VAL A 63 -10.21 6.98 30.97
CA VAL A 63 -10.49 6.47 29.61
C VAL A 63 -9.40 6.87 28.63
N LEU A 64 -8.89 5.85 27.92
CA LEU A 64 -8.00 5.98 26.76
C LEU A 64 -8.71 5.46 25.51
N ALA A 65 -8.91 6.33 24.51
CA ALA A 65 -9.41 6.00 23.20
C ALA A 65 -8.34 6.28 22.14
N ILE A 66 -7.95 5.24 21.41
CA ILE A 66 -6.89 5.25 20.42
C ILE A 66 -7.47 5.08 19.01
N THR A 67 -6.97 5.89 18.08
CA THR A 67 -7.27 5.80 16.65
C THR A 67 -5.98 5.85 15.83
N PHE A 68 -6.04 5.59 14.52
CA PHE A 68 -4.86 5.61 13.66
C PHE A 68 -4.50 6.99 13.09
N THR A 69 -5.43 7.96 13.09
CA THR A 69 -5.22 9.31 12.51
C THR A 69 -5.63 10.39 13.49
N ASN A 70 -4.97 11.56 13.47
CA ASN A 70 -5.31 12.61 14.44
C ASN A 70 -6.71 13.18 14.19
N LYS A 71 -7.13 13.28 12.94
CA LYS A 71 -8.50 13.63 12.58
C LYS A 71 -9.54 12.70 13.18
N ALA A 72 -9.35 11.38 13.07
CA ALA A 72 -10.29 10.43 13.69
C ALA A 72 -10.35 10.64 15.21
N ALA A 73 -9.21 10.90 15.86
CA ALA A 73 -9.18 11.25 17.28
C ALA A 73 -9.91 12.57 17.59
N GLN A 74 -9.72 13.61 16.77
CA GLN A 74 -10.35 14.91 16.95
C GLN A 74 -11.86 14.85 16.74
N GLU A 75 -12.32 14.22 15.67
CA GLU A 75 -13.75 13.98 15.38
C GLU A 75 -14.39 13.15 16.49
N MET A 76 -13.70 12.11 16.99
CA MET A 76 -14.16 11.33 18.13
C MET A 76 -14.28 12.18 19.39
N ARG A 77 -13.31 13.06 19.68
CA ARG A 77 -13.33 13.98 20.82
C ARG A 77 -14.53 14.94 20.74
N GLU A 78 -14.69 15.64 19.62
CA GLU A 78 -15.76 16.62 19.42
C GLU A 78 -17.14 15.98 19.58
N ARG A 79 -17.35 14.78 19.00
CA ARG A 79 -18.58 14.02 19.16
C ARG A 79 -18.87 13.65 20.61
N VAL A 80 -17.86 13.20 21.34
CA VAL A 80 -18.05 12.90 22.77
C VAL A 80 -18.39 14.16 23.57
N GLU A 81 -17.73 15.28 23.29
CA GLU A 81 -18.01 16.55 23.98
C GLU A 81 -19.45 17.00 23.79
N LEU A 82 -19.97 16.82 22.58
CA LEU A 82 -21.35 17.10 22.21
C LEU A 82 -22.32 16.20 23.00
N LEU A 83 -22.03 14.89 23.08
CA LEU A 83 -22.85 13.93 23.85
C LEU A 83 -22.79 14.19 25.37
N LEU A 84 -21.65 14.62 25.89
CA LEU A 84 -21.47 14.94 27.31
C LEU A 84 -21.96 16.34 27.68
N GLY A 85 -22.16 17.23 26.70
CA GLY A 85 -22.58 18.63 26.91
C GLY A 85 -21.55 19.49 27.63
N ARG A 86 -20.27 19.08 27.64
CA ARG A 86 -19.17 19.75 28.36
C ARG A 86 -17.82 19.28 27.81
N ARG A 87 -16.80 20.14 27.87
CA ARG A 87 -15.43 19.81 27.44
C ARG A 87 -14.91 18.55 28.13
N THR A 88 -14.21 17.71 27.38
CA THR A 88 -13.65 16.41 27.80
C THR A 88 -12.25 16.53 28.43
N ARG A 89 -11.98 17.65 29.11
CA ARG A 89 -10.69 17.93 29.75
C ARG A 89 -10.28 16.76 30.66
N GLY A 90 -9.06 16.26 30.47
CA GLY A 90 -8.50 15.10 31.17
C GLY A 90 -8.62 13.75 30.46
N MET A 91 -9.47 13.62 29.44
CA MET A 91 -9.67 12.36 28.70
C MET A 91 -8.68 12.19 27.55
N TRP A 92 -8.19 10.96 27.35
CA TRP A 92 -7.23 10.67 26.31
C TRP A 92 -7.93 10.13 25.07
N VAL A 93 -8.16 10.99 24.07
CA VAL A 93 -8.65 10.60 22.74
C VAL A 93 -7.59 11.01 21.72
N MET A 94 -6.79 10.07 21.23
CA MET A 94 -5.58 10.41 20.46
C MET A 94 -5.12 9.27 19.55
N THR A 95 -4.03 9.47 18.82
CA THR A 95 -3.37 8.40 18.08
C THR A 95 -2.41 7.61 18.96
N PHE A 96 -1.99 6.41 18.52
CA PHE A 96 -0.94 5.64 19.19
C PHE A 96 0.30 6.50 19.45
N HIS A 97 0.84 7.14 18.41
CA HIS A 97 2.03 7.98 18.51
C HIS A 97 1.84 9.18 19.43
N ALA A 98 0.67 9.84 19.41
CA ALA A 98 0.39 10.96 20.31
C ALA A 98 0.30 10.51 21.78
N ALA A 99 -0.29 9.34 22.06
CA ALA A 99 -0.30 8.75 23.40
C ALA A 99 1.10 8.43 23.89
N CYS A 100 1.87 7.71 23.07
CA CYS A 100 3.25 7.38 23.36
C CYS A 100 4.11 8.61 23.58
N ALA A 101 4.04 9.61 22.70
CA ALA A 101 4.77 10.86 22.85
C ALA A 101 4.40 11.55 24.17
N ARG A 102 3.11 11.67 24.51
CA ARG A 102 2.67 12.26 25.78
C ARG A 102 3.19 11.50 27.00
N MET A 103 3.21 10.18 26.97
CA MET A 103 3.82 9.36 28.04
C MET A 103 5.32 9.62 28.13
N LEU A 104 6.02 9.64 27.00
CA LEU A 104 7.47 9.86 26.93
C LEU A 104 7.86 11.28 27.35
N ARG A 105 7.04 12.31 27.09
CA ARG A 105 7.27 13.66 27.63
C ARG A 105 7.30 13.67 29.17
N ALA A 106 6.62 12.73 29.82
CA ALA A 106 6.67 12.58 31.28
C ALA A 106 7.81 11.66 31.73
N GLU A 107 8.11 10.59 30.99
CA GLU A 107 8.90 9.46 31.50
C GLU A 107 10.24 9.21 30.80
N ALA A 108 10.53 9.89 29.67
CA ALA A 108 11.71 9.57 28.86
C ALA A 108 13.06 9.85 29.55
N GLN A 109 13.07 10.66 30.61
CA GLN A 109 14.25 10.85 31.49
C GLN A 109 14.77 9.55 32.09
N ARG A 110 13.89 8.58 32.31
CA ARG A 110 14.25 7.23 32.81
C ARG A 110 15.02 6.41 31.76
N LEU A 111 14.90 6.77 30.49
CA LEU A 111 15.58 6.15 29.36
C LEU A 111 16.79 6.95 28.87
N GLY A 112 17.19 8.00 29.58
CA GLY A 112 18.34 8.84 29.20
C GLY A 112 18.02 9.96 28.20
N TYR A 113 16.75 10.20 27.87
CA TYR A 113 16.33 11.34 27.05
C TYR A 113 15.94 12.52 27.94
N THR A 114 15.95 13.74 27.41
CA THR A 114 15.29 14.86 28.07
C THR A 114 13.81 14.90 27.70
N ARG A 115 13.01 15.69 28.42
CA ARG A 115 11.58 15.88 28.11
C ARG A 115 11.38 16.61 26.76
N GLN A 116 12.40 17.28 26.26
CA GLN A 116 12.39 18.12 25.05
C GLN A 116 12.91 17.39 23.80
N PHE A 117 12.82 16.05 23.74
CA PHE A 117 13.30 15.31 22.57
C PHE A 117 12.61 15.72 21.25
N THR A 118 13.37 15.78 20.16
CA THR A 118 12.81 16.03 18.82
C THR A 118 12.15 14.76 18.27
N ILE A 119 11.02 14.90 17.57
CA ILE A 119 10.42 13.80 16.81
C ILE A 119 10.86 13.91 15.35
N TYR A 120 11.62 12.94 14.86
CA TYR A 120 12.10 12.90 13.48
C TYR A 120 11.05 12.34 12.54
N ASP A 121 10.85 13.02 11.41
CA ASP A 121 10.03 12.50 10.33
C ASP A 121 10.80 11.54 9.41
N GLN A 122 10.14 10.99 8.39
CA GLN A 122 10.80 10.08 7.46
C GLN A 122 12.01 10.68 6.74
N ALA A 123 11.98 11.98 6.41
CA ALA A 123 13.06 12.65 5.70
C ALA A 123 14.26 12.87 6.63
N ASP A 124 14.02 13.29 7.87
CA ASP A 124 15.02 13.51 8.90
C ASP A 124 15.67 12.17 9.31
N SER A 125 14.88 11.14 9.58
CA SER A 125 15.37 9.77 9.80
C SER A 125 16.22 9.26 8.63
N ARG A 126 15.79 9.48 7.38
CA ARG A 126 16.55 9.05 6.20
C ARG A 126 17.88 9.80 6.05
N ARG A 127 17.92 11.08 6.39
CA ARG A 127 19.16 11.87 6.43
C ARG A 127 20.12 11.32 7.48
N LEU A 128 19.62 10.96 8.66
CA LEU A 128 20.43 10.37 9.71
C LEU A 128 20.95 8.98 9.30
N VAL A 129 20.10 8.10 8.76
CA VAL A 129 20.53 6.79 8.22
C VAL A 129 21.62 6.96 7.16
N LYS A 130 21.47 7.92 6.23
CA LYS A 130 22.50 8.22 5.23
C LYS A 130 23.84 8.58 5.89
N ARG A 131 23.82 9.42 6.93
CA ARG A 131 25.03 9.79 7.67
C ARG A 131 25.65 8.58 8.40
N CYS A 132 24.84 7.73 9.02
CA CYS A 132 25.32 6.50 9.66
C CYS A 132 26.02 5.58 8.63
N LEU A 133 25.45 5.45 7.43
CA LEU A 133 26.08 4.68 6.35
C LEU A 133 27.40 5.30 5.86
N GLU A 134 27.48 6.63 5.76
CA GLU A 134 28.72 7.34 5.42
C GLU A 134 29.81 7.13 6.49
N GLU A 135 29.44 7.10 7.78
CA GLU A 135 30.36 6.85 8.89
C GLU A 135 30.87 5.41 8.93
N LEU A 136 30.04 4.46 8.50
CA LEU A 136 30.40 3.04 8.37
C LEU A 136 31.17 2.71 7.09
N ASP A 137 31.50 3.71 6.25
CA ASP A 137 32.12 3.53 4.93
C ASP A 137 31.32 2.56 4.02
N ALA A 138 29.99 2.59 4.15
CA ALA A 138 29.09 1.74 3.38
C ALA A 138 28.81 2.32 1.98
N ASP A 139 28.96 1.50 0.94
CA ASP A 139 28.75 1.92 -0.46
C ASP A 139 27.28 2.33 -0.71
N PRO A 140 27.00 3.61 -1.05
CA PRO A 140 25.64 4.11 -1.27
C PRO A 140 24.89 3.42 -2.42
N LYS A 141 25.62 2.76 -3.35
CA LYS A 141 25.00 1.98 -4.44
C LYS A 141 24.53 0.61 -4.00
N ARG A 142 25.12 0.06 -2.93
CA ARG A 142 24.74 -1.23 -2.34
C ARG A 142 23.74 -1.06 -1.20
N PHE A 143 23.84 0.03 -0.46
CA PHE A 143 23.05 0.34 0.71
C PHE A 143 22.29 1.65 0.51
N SER A 144 21.11 1.57 -0.09
CA SER A 144 20.28 2.78 -0.21
C SER A 144 19.75 3.17 1.18
N PRO A 145 19.83 4.45 1.59
CA PRO A 145 19.32 4.88 2.91
C PRO A 145 17.83 4.55 3.12
N ALA A 146 17.03 4.57 2.05
CA ALA A 146 15.62 4.21 2.13
C ALA A 146 15.39 2.73 2.44
N ALA A 147 16.16 1.82 1.82
CA ALA A 147 16.04 0.38 2.10
C ALA A 147 16.50 0.03 3.52
N VAL A 148 17.59 0.65 3.98
CA VAL A 148 18.09 0.46 5.35
C VAL A 148 17.08 1.00 6.38
N GLN A 149 16.52 2.19 6.15
CA GLN A 149 15.46 2.77 6.98
C GLN A 149 14.25 1.84 7.09
N SER A 150 13.80 1.25 5.98
CA SER A 150 12.66 0.31 5.98
C SER A 150 12.93 -0.89 6.88
N GLN A 151 14.12 -1.49 6.79
CA GLN A 151 14.50 -2.65 7.62
C GLN A 151 14.58 -2.30 9.11
N ILE A 152 15.09 -1.11 9.44
CA ILE A 152 15.10 -0.60 10.82
C ILE A 152 13.67 -0.43 11.32
N SER A 153 12.79 0.18 10.53
CA SER A 153 11.37 0.38 10.88
C SER A 153 10.66 -0.96 11.11
N ASP A 154 10.88 -1.94 10.22
CA ASP A 154 10.30 -3.29 10.34
C ASP A 154 10.81 -4.06 11.56
N ALA A 155 12.05 -3.80 12.00
CA ALA A 155 12.60 -4.36 13.23
C ALA A 155 11.94 -3.72 14.46
N LYS A 156 11.88 -2.38 14.51
CA LYS A 156 11.24 -1.61 15.59
C LYS A 156 9.76 -1.94 15.76
N ASN A 157 9.01 -2.06 14.66
CA ASN A 157 7.59 -2.43 14.68
C ASN A 157 7.34 -3.84 15.25
N ARG A 158 8.38 -4.69 15.31
CA ARG A 158 8.38 -6.01 15.96
C ARG A 158 9.05 -6.01 17.33
N LEU A 159 9.32 -4.83 17.90
CA LEU A 159 10.04 -4.64 19.17
C LEU A 159 11.43 -5.30 19.20
N ARG A 160 12.14 -5.28 18.07
CA ARG A 160 13.51 -5.79 17.97
C ARG A 160 14.49 -4.64 17.99
N ASP A 161 15.41 -4.67 18.96
CA ASP A 161 16.57 -3.79 18.98
C ASP A 161 17.65 -4.25 17.99
N ALA A 162 18.71 -3.44 17.84
CA ALA A 162 19.79 -3.74 16.91
C ALA A 162 20.49 -5.08 17.20
N GLU A 163 20.62 -5.47 18.46
CA GLU A 163 21.28 -6.71 18.87
C GLU A 163 20.39 -7.94 18.59
N ALA A 164 19.11 -7.88 18.92
CA ALA A 164 18.13 -8.91 18.56
C ALA A 164 18.01 -9.06 17.04
N TYR A 165 18.04 -7.94 16.30
CA TYR A 165 18.07 -7.98 14.83
C TYR A 165 19.34 -8.68 14.33
N ARG A 166 20.52 -8.32 14.86
CA ARG A 166 21.82 -8.92 14.52
C ARG A 166 21.83 -10.44 14.71
N GLN A 167 21.17 -10.95 15.75
CA GLN A 167 21.11 -12.40 16.04
C GLN A 167 20.25 -13.19 15.05
N LEU A 168 19.30 -12.54 14.38
CA LEU A 168 18.37 -13.18 13.44
C LEU A 168 18.91 -13.24 12.01
N VAL A 169 19.89 -12.39 11.70
CA VAL A 169 20.33 -12.13 10.33
C VAL A 169 21.66 -12.81 10.00
N GLY A 170 21.86 -13.15 8.73
CA GLY A 170 22.99 -13.97 8.30
C GLY A 170 23.75 -13.46 7.08
N SER A 171 23.20 -12.48 6.36
CA SER A 171 23.84 -11.90 5.17
C SER A 171 24.70 -10.69 5.51
N TYR A 172 25.71 -10.42 4.67
CA TYR A 172 26.54 -9.20 4.79
C TYR A 172 25.69 -7.93 4.72
N PHE A 173 24.61 -7.93 3.91
CA PHE A 173 23.71 -6.79 3.83
C PHE A 173 23.01 -6.52 5.17
N GLU A 174 22.43 -7.56 5.76
CA GLU A 174 21.71 -7.43 7.03
C GLU A 174 22.66 -7.15 8.21
N GLN A 175 23.91 -7.61 8.16
CA GLN A 175 24.94 -7.24 9.14
C GLN A 175 25.24 -5.74 9.08
N THR A 176 25.45 -5.19 7.88
CA THR A 176 25.62 -3.74 7.73
C THR A 176 24.37 -2.97 8.14
N VAL A 177 23.15 -3.51 7.92
CA VAL A 177 21.92 -2.93 8.44
C VAL A 177 21.92 -2.94 9.98
N ALA A 178 22.34 -4.03 10.62
CA ALA A 178 22.42 -4.11 12.08
C ALA A 178 23.42 -3.09 12.65
N ASP A 179 24.59 -2.95 12.02
CA ASP A 179 25.60 -1.96 12.43
C ASP A 179 25.11 -0.52 12.22
N ALA A 180 24.43 -0.27 11.09
CA ALA A 180 23.78 1.01 10.83
C ALA A 180 22.65 1.29 11.82
N PHE A 181 21.88 0.27 12.22
CA PHE A 181 20.79 0.38 13.19
C PHE A 181 21.35 0.72 14.58
N GLU A 182 22.39 0.03 15.05
CA GLU A 182 23.04 0.33 16.33
C GLU A 182 23.58 1.76 16.37
N LEU A 183 24.28 2.19 15.32
CA LEU A 183 24.78 3.56 15.19
C LEU A 183 23.64 4.57 15.15
N TYR A 184 22.57 4.26 14.41
CA TYR A 184 21.39 5.11 14.27
C TYR A 184 20.68 5.34 15.61
N GLU A 185 20.43 4.29 16.40
CA GLU A 185 19.83 4.43 17.73
C GLU A 185 20.72 5.24 18.69
N ARG A 186 22.04 5.01 18.65
CA ARG A 186 22.99 5.77 19.46
C ARG A 186 22.99 7.26 19.11
N GLU A 187 22.97 7.57 17.82
CA GLU A 187 22.96 8.95 17.35
C GLU A 187 21.63 9.66 17.68
N LEU A 188 20.50 8.96 17.56
CA LEU A 188 19.19 9.48 17.99
C LEU A 188 19.19 9.84 19.47
N LEU A 189 19.66 8.94 20.34
CA LEU A 189 19.76 9.20 21.78
C LEU A 189 20.69 10.40 22.07
N ARG A 190 21.86 10.47 21.41
CA ARG A 190 22.82 11.57 21.58
C ARG A 190 22.25 12.92 21.14
N MET A 191 21.47 12.93 20.07
CA MET A 191 20.77 14.13 19.58
C MET A 191 19.50 14.45 20.37
N ASN A 192 19.18 13.63 21.38
CA ASN A 192 17.95 13.70 22.12
C ASN A 192 16.74 13.71 21.16
N ALA A 193 16.70 12.75 20.25
CA ALA A 193 15.68 12.63 19.21
C ALA A 193 15.09 11.21 19.18
N MET A 194 13.86 11.10 18.72
CA MET A 194 13.15 9.83 18.51
C MET A 194 12.50 9.87 17.13
N ASP A 195 12.54 8.79 16.37
CA ASP A 195 11.68 8.66 15.19
C ASP A 195 10.27 8.17 15.56
N PHE A 196 9.38 8.05 14.57
CA PHE A 196 8.01 7.59 14.79
C PHE A 196 7.95 6.20 15.45
N ASP A 197 8.78 5.26 15.00
CA ASP A 197 8.78 3.90 15.53
C ASP A 197 9.33 3.86 16.97
N ASP A 198 10.30 4.72 17.29
CA ASP A 198 10.83 4.88 18.66
C ASP A 198 9.76 5.35 19.64
N LEU A 199 8.79 6.17 19.23
CA LEU A 199 7.70 6.55 20.14
C LEU A 199 6.99 5.29 20.68
N LEU A 200 6.72 4.31 19.81
CA LEU A 200 6.10 3.05 20.20
C LEU A 200 7.05 2.21 21.05
N VAL A 201 8.26 1.94 20.53
CA VAL A 201 9.26 1.08 21.19
C VAL A 201 9.63 1.61 22.57
N ARG A 202 9.95 2.91 22.69
CA ARG A 202 10.36 3.52 23.95
C ARG A 202 9.22 3.59 24.95
N ALA A 203 7.98 3.82 24.50
CA ALA A 203 6.82 3.77 25.38
C ALA A 203 6.61 2.36 25.96
N VAL A 204 6.74 1.31 25.15
CA VAL A 204 6.72 -0.08 25.60
C VAL A 204 7.85 -0.33 26.60
N ASN A 205 9.09 0.06 26.26
CA ASN A 205 10.25 -0.10 27.15
C ASN A 205 10.03 0.57 28.51
N VAL A 206 9.46 1.78 28.57
CA VAL A 206 9.17 2.44 29.85
C VAL A 206 8.20 1.60 30.69
N LEU A 207 7.13 1.06 30.09
CA LEU A 207 6.14 0.27 30.81
C LEU A 207 6.68 -1.11 31.24
N GLU A 208 7.59 -1.69 30.48
CA GLU A 208 8.19 -2.99 30.81
C GLU A 208 9.28 -2.87 31.88
N LEU A 209 10.16 -1.87 31.74
CA LEU A 209 11.31 -1.68 32.63
C LEU A 209 10.94 -1.03 33.96
N PHE A 210 9.88 -0.22 34.01
CA PHE A 210 9.47 0.53 35.20
C PHE A 210 8.04 0.16 35.63
N PRO A 211 7.86 -0.92 36.42
CA PRO A 211 6.53 -1.39 36.84
C PRO A 211 5.69 -0.33 37.55
N GLU A 212 6.31 0.59 38.28
CA GLU A 212 5.61 1.69 38.96
C GLU A 212 5.00 2.69 37.96
N VAL A 213 5.67 2.90 36.82
CA VAL A 213 5.14 3.73 35.73
C VAL A 213 3.98 3.00 35.07
N ARG A 214 4.13 1.70 34.80
CA ARG A 214 3.06 0.86 34.26
C ARG A 214 1.83 0.87 35.15
N GLN A 215 1.98 0.61 36.44
CA GLN A 215 0.87 0.62 37.40
C GLN A 215 0.16 1.97 37.42
N ARG A 216 0.91 3.09 37.39
CA ARG A 216 0.31 4.42 37.35
C ARG A 216 -0.56 4.63 36.10
N TYR A 217 -0.13 4.15 34.93
CA TYR A 217 -0.94 4.25 33.71
C TYR A 217 -2.08 3.24 33.66
N GLN A 218 -1.92 2.03 34.21
CA GLN A 218 -2.99 1.05 34.33
C GLN A 218 -4.11 1.56 35.26
N THR A 219 -3.75 2.05 36.45
CA THR A 219 -4.69 2.71 37.37
C THR A 219 -5.34 3.95 36.74
N ALA A 220 -4.58 4.70 35.92
CA ALA A 220 -5.12 5.84 35.20
C ALA A 220 -5.99 5.44 34.01
N PHE A 221 -5.86 4.27 33.39
CA PHE A 221 -6.62 3.88 32.20
C PHE A 221 -7.47 2.64 32.47
N ARG A 222 -8.55 2.83 33.23
CA ARG A 222 -9.51 1.77 33.53
C ARG A 222 -10.16 1.18 32.28
N HIS A 223 -10.38 1.99 31.25
CA HIS A 223 -10.96 1.56 29.97
C HIS A 223 -10.08 1.99 28.79
N VAL A 224 -9.78 1.03 27.92
CA VAL A 224 -9.02 1.24 26.68
C VAL A 224 -9.90 0.91 25.48
N LEU A 225 -10.06 1.84 24.55
CA LEU A 225 -10.86 1.69 23.34
C LEU A 225 -9.97 1.87 22.12
N VAL A 226 -10.05 0.99 21.12
CA VAL A 226 -9.20 1.02 19.93
C VAL A 226 -10.04 0.88 18.68
N ASP A 227 -9.92 1.85 17.76
CA ASP A 227 -10.52 1.77 16.43
C ASP A 227 -9.54 1.17 15.41
N GLU A 228 -10.06 0.55 14.34
CA GLU A 228 -9.28 -0.05 13.24
C GLU A 228 -8.21 -1.06 13.71
N TYR A 229 -8.57 -1.93 14.64
CA TYR A 229 -7.66 -2.85 15.32
C TYR A 229 -6.95 -3.84 14.40
N GLN A 230 -7.53 -4.16 13.23
CA GLN A 230 -6.89 -5.00 12.21
C GLN A 230 -5.62 -4.38 11.61
N ASP A 231 -5.43 -3.06 11.78
CA ASP A 231 -4.27 -2.34 11.25
C ASP A 231 -3.10 -2.29 12.27
N THR A 232 -3.24 -2.92 13.44
CA THR A 232 -2.24 -2.85 14.52
C THR A 232 -0.99 -3.70 14.23
N ASN A 233 0.19 -3.17 14.55
CA ASN A 233 1.45 -3.93 14.52
C ASN A 233 1.78 -4.53 15.90
N HIS A 234 2.86 -5.31 15.99
CA HIS A 234 3.25 -6.00 17.23
C HIS A 234 3.58 -5.02 18.38
N ALA A 235 4.30 -3.93 18.10
CA ALA A 235 4.61 -2.92 19.12
C ALA A 235 3.36 -2.24 19.69
N GLN A 236 2.41 -1.87 18.83
CA GLN A 236 1.12 -1.28 19.22
C GLN A 236 0.27 -2.26 20.02
N TYR A 237 0.21 -3.51 19.58
CA TYR A 237 -0.47 -4.58 20.29
C TYR A 237 0.12 -4.80 21.69
N ARG A 238 1.45 -4.88 21.81
CA ARG A 238 2.13 -5.04 23.10
C ARG A 238 1.88 -3.87 24.05
N LEU A 239 1.87 -2.64 23.53
CA LEU A 239 1.50 -1.45 24.29
C LEU A 239 0.09 -1.59 24.88
N LEU A 240 -0.88 -2.00 24.07
CA LEU A 240 -2.27 -2.18 24.52
C LEU A 240 -2.39 -3.27 25.58
N GLN A 241 -1.70 -4.40 25.42
CA GLN A 241 -1.66 -5.44 26.45
C GLN A 241 -1.17 -4.88 27.78
N LEU A 242 -0.02 -4.19 27.80
CA LEU A 242 0.56 -3.63 29.02
C LEU A 242 -0.36 -2.62 29.72
N LEU A 243 -1.11 -1.82 28.95
CA LEU A 243 -2.04 -0.84 29.49
C LEU A 243 -3.35 -1.46 29.99
N ALA A 244 -3.86 -2.48 29.30
CA ALA A 244 -5.14 -3.10 29.62
C ALA A 244 -5.06 -4.24 30.66
N ASP A 245 -3.87 -4.76 30.94
CA ASP A 245 -3.64 -5.97 31.75
C ASP A 245 -4.33 -5.95 33.13
N GLU A 246 -4.31 -4.82 33.86
CA GLU A 246 -4.89 -4.74 35.22
C GLU A 246 -6.42 -4.84 35.23
N HIS A 247 -7.10 -4.13 34.33
CA HIS A 247 -8.56 -4.00 34.35
C HIS A 247 -9.27 -4.82 33.27
N ARG A 248 -8.55 -5.29 32.25
CA ARG A 248 -9.03 -6.07 31.09
C ARG A 248 -10.19 -5.44 30.31
N ASN A 249 -10.46 -4.15 30.50
CA ASN A 249 -11.53 -3.44 29.79
C ASN A 249 -11.05 -2.88 28.45
N LEU A 250 -10.59 -3.77 27.57
CA LEU A 250 -10.14 -3.44 26.22
C LEU A 250 -11.29 -3.66 25.21
N ALA A 251 -11.71 -2.60 24.53
CA ALA A 251 -12.71 -2.66 23.46
C ALA A 251 -12.09 -2.34 22.09
N VAL A 252 -12.17 -3.25 21.12
CA VAL A 252 -11.51 -3.16 19.80
C VAL A 252 -12.49 -3.34 18.63
N VAL A 253 -12.14 -2.87 17.43
CA VAL A 253 -13.02 -2.90 16.23
C VAL A 253 -12.25 -3.28 14.93
N GLY A 254 -12.66 -4.28 14.09
CA GLY A 254 -12.02 -4.61 12.76
C GLY A 254 -12.59 -5.78 11.84
N ASP A 255 -11.79 -6.45 10.94
CA ASP A 255 -12.17 -7.43 9.83
C ASP A 255 -11.07 -8.49 9.40
N GLU A 256 -11.36 -9.78 8.99
CA GLU A 256 -10.37 -10.93 9.00
C GLU A 256 -10.55 -12.24 8.11
N ASP A 257 -9.68 -12.71 7.16
CA ASP A 257 -9.99 -14.01 6.47
C ASP A 257 -8.96 -14.91 5.70
N GLN A 258 -9.04 -16.26 5.96
CA GLN A 258 -8.73 -17.47 5.12
C GLN A 258 -8.67 -18.82 5.96
N CYS A 259 -9.35 -19.97 5.62
CA CYS A 259 -9.37 -21.24 6.48
C CYS A 259 -9.74 -22.66 5.82
N LEU A 260 -9.58 -23.80 6.55
CA LEU A 260 -9.95 -25.25 6.29
C LEU A 260 -11.13 -25.76 7.15
N VAL A 261 -11.95 -26.78 6.81
CA VAL A 261 -13.10 -27.17 7.69
C VAL A 261 -12.74 -28.03 8.92
N GLU A 262 -13.52 -27.90 10.00
CA GLU A 262 -13.56 -28.78 11.18
C GLU A 262 -13.63 -30.28 10.81
N GLY A 263 -12.93 -31.11 11.56
CA GLY A 263 -12.81 -32.56 11.34
C GLY A 263 -11.75 -32.94 10.30
N THR A 264 -11.00 -31.97 9.77
CA THR A 264 -9.86 -32.24 8.89
C THR A 264 -8.71 -32.86 9.69
N LEU A 265 -8.26 -34.05 9.35
CA LEU A 265 -7.20 -34.76 10.07
C LEU A 265 -5.82 -34.24 9.66
N VAL A 266 -5.13 -33.56 10.57
CA VAL A 266 -3.74 -33.15 10.43
C VAL A 266 -2.83 -34.30 10.82
N THR A 267 -1.83 -34.59 9.99
CA THR A 267 -0.82 -35.63 10.30
C THR A 267 0.29 -35.03 11.15
N MET A 268 0.50 -35.63 12.31
CA MET A 268 1.51 -35.24 13.29
C MET A 268 2.88 -35.76 12.88
N ALA A 269 3.95 -35.18 13.45
CA ALA A 269 5.33 -35.57 13.14
C ALA A 269 5.67 -37.03 13.53
N ASP A 270 4.95 -37.61 14.49
CA ASP A 270 5.07 -39.02 14.90
C ASP A 270 4.25 -39.99 14.02
N GLY A 271 3.54 -39.47 13.01
CA GLY A 271 2.67 -40.23 12.12
C GLY A 271 1.25 -40.45 12.64
N SER A 272 0.92 -40.00 13.86
CA SER A 272 -0.47 -39.98 14.33
C SER A 272 -1.30 -38.95 13.56
N GLN A 273 -2.62 -39.08 13.58
CA GLN A 273 -3.54 -38.11 12.98
C GLN A 273 -4.43 -37.52 14.06
N ARG A 274 -4.57 -36.19 14.05
CA ARG A 274 -5.45 -35.44 14.96
C ARG A 274 -6.38 -34.54 14.15
N PRO A 275 -7.66 -34.39 14.55
CA PRO A 275 -8.53 -33.36 13.98
C PRO A 275 -7.90 -31.97 14.09
N ILE A 276 -8.12 -31.10 13.10
CA ILE A 276 -7.52 -29.77 13.01
C ILE A 276 -7.95 -28.88 14.18
N GLU A 277 -9.18 -29.08 14.66
CA GLU A 277 -9.73 -28.44 15.84
C GLU A 277 -9.02 -28.82 17.15
N ASP A 278 -8.32 -29.95 17.15
CA ASP A 278 -7.55 -30.42 18.30
C ASP A 278 -6.08 -30.02 18.21
N ILE A 279 -5.61 -29.38 17.13
CA ILE A 279 -4.20 -28.98 17.00
C ILE A 279 -3.92 -27.74 17.85
N GLU A 280 -2.80 -27.72 18.56
CA GLU A 280 -2.42 -26.62 19.45
C GLU A 280 -1.06 -26.00 19.04
N PRO A 281 -0.82 -24.71 19.31
CA PRO A 281 0.50 -24.11 19.16
C PRO A 281 1.56 -24.89 19.92
N GLY A 282 2.70 -25.15 19.26
CA GLY A 282 3.79 -25.95 19.80
C GLY A 282 3.76 -27.42 19.38
N ASP A 283 2.62 -27.92 18.89
CA ASP A 283 2.53 -29.25 18.30
C ASP A 283 3.48 -29.40 17.11
N LEU A 284 3.97 -30.62 16.92
CA LEU A 284 4.81 -30.98 15.79
C LEU A 284 3.97 -31.68 14.73
N VAL A 285 3.78 -31.03 13.60
CA VAL A 285 3.06 -31.57 12.44
C VAL A 285 4.03 -32.05 11.38
N LEU A 286 3.58 -33.01 10.57
CA LEU A 286 4.35 -33.49 9.43
C LEU A 286 4.32 -32.43 8.32
N SER A 287 5.49 -31.95 7.92
CA SER A 287 5.62 -30.91 6.90
C SER A 287 6.67 -31.26 5.85
N GLY A 288 6.47 -30.77 4.64
CA GLY A 288 7.40 -30.93 3.53
C GLY A 288 8.56 -29.95 3.63
N TYR A 289 9.77 -30.49 3.81
CA TYR A 289 11.04 -29.73 3.80
C TYR A 289 11.67 -29.65 2.41
N GLY A 290 11.07 -30.34 1.46
CA GLY A 290 11.37 -30.26 0.05
C GLY A 290 12.01 -31.51 -0.53
N SER A 291 11.87 -31.67 -1.85
CA SER A 291 12.44 -32.78 -2.65
C SER A 291 12.10 -34.19 -2.13
N GLY A 292 10.88 -34.38 -1.61
CA GLY A 292 10.38 -35.66 -1.10
C GLY A 292 10.68 -35.92 0.36
N ARG A 293 11.30 -34.95 1.06
CA ARG A 293 11.56 -35.05 2.49
C ARG A 293 10.41 -34.41 3.27
N PHE A 294 9.88 -35.19 4.20
CA PHE A 294 8.98 -34.72 5.26
C PHE A 294 9.69 -34.87 6.61
N ASP A 295 9.53 -33.88 7.48
CA ASP A 295 10.13 -33.85 8.82
C ASP A 295 9.18 -33.09 9.76
N ALA A 296 9.47 -33.10 11.05
CA ALA A 296 8.68 -32.39 12.05
C ALA A 296 8.78 -30.87 11.83
N ALA A 297 7.65 -30.17 11.77
CA ALA A 297 7.59 -28.71 11.82
C ALA A 297 6.66 -28.26 12.93
N ARG A 298 7.03 -27.16 13.60
CA ARG A 298 6.28 -26.63 14.73
C ARG A 298 5.10 -25.81 14.24
N VAL A 299 3.91 -26.09 14.78
CA VAL A 299 2.75 -25.21 14.67
C VAL A 299 2.99 -23.99 15.53
N THR A 300 2.94 -22.80 14.95
CA THR A 300 3.15 -21.54 15.68
C THR A 300 1.84 -20.94 16.18
N SER A 301 0.74 -21.18 15.46
CA SER A 301 -0.58 -20.65 15.80
C SER A 301 -1.68 -21.46 15.12
N VAL A 302 -2.88 -21.42 15.69
CA VAL A 302 -4.09 -22.10 15.23
C VAL A 302 -5.23 -21.09 15.30
N TYR A 303 -6.05 -21.04 14.25
CA TYR A 303 -7.15 -20.10 14.06
C TYR A 303 -8.46 -20.86 13.90
N ARG A 304 -9.58 -20.28 14.33
CA ARG A 304 -10.94 -20.82 14.13
C ARG A 304 -11.88 -19.70 13.67
N SER A 305 -12.70 -19.95 12.65
CA SER A 305 -13.72 -19.01 12.16
C SER A 305 -14.93 -19.74 11.56
N GLU A 306 -16.01 -19.02 11.24
CA GLU A 306 -17.22 -19.60 10.62
C GLU A 306 -17.30 -19.25 9.13
N ARG A 307 -17.66 -20.20 8.26
CA ARG A 307 -17.80 -19.98 6.81
C ARG A 307 -18.98 -20.77 6.27
N SER A 308 -19.56 -20.32 5.15
CA SER A 308 -20.77 -20.91 4.55
C SER A 308 -20.54 -21.68 3.25
N GLU A 309 -19.41 -21.45 2.58
CA GLU A 309 -19.06 -22.09 1.30
C GLU A 309 -17.66 -22.70 1.34
N GLY A 310 -17.52 -23.88 0.74
CA GLY A 310 -16.25 -24.60 0.65
C GLY A 310 -16.10 -25.36 -0.67
N VAL A 311 -14.90 -25.87 -0.89
CA VAL A 311 -14.55 -26.73 -2.01
C VAL A 311 -14.02 -28.04 -1.46
N ALA A 312 -14.70 -29.14 -1.81
CA ALA A 312 -14.29 -30.50 -1.51
C ALA A 312 -13.47 -31.06 -2.68
N ILE A 313 -12.23 -31.46 -2.40
CA ILE A 313 -11.33 -32.10 -3.36
C ILE A 313 -11.19 -33.56 -2.97
N ARG A 314 -11.44 -34.48 -3.91
CA ARG A 314 -11.22 -35.93 -3.73
C ARG A 314 -10.13 -36.39 -4.69
N THR A 315 -9.23 -37.23 -4.21
CA THR A 315 -8.15 -37.84 -4.99
C THR A 315 -8.43 -39.31 -5.32
N ALA A 316 -7.71 -39.86 -6.29
CA ALA A 316 -7.87 -41.23 -6.77
C ALA A 316 -7.47 -42.26 -5.70
N GLY A 317 -6.51 -41.94 -4.83
CA GLY A 317 -6.18 -42.72 -3.64
C GLY A 317 -7.20 -42.62 -2.50
N GLY A 318 -8.32 -41.92 -2.70
CA GLY A 318 -9.43 -41.86 -1.75
C GLY A 318 -9.34 -40.73 -0.71
N ARG A 319 -8.30 -39.89 -0.75
CA ARG A 319 -8.16 -38.75 0.17
C ARG A 319 -9.17 -37.66 -0.17
N ARG A 320 -9.72 -37.02 0.85
CA ARG A 320 -10.68 -35.92 0.70
C ARG A 320 -10.30 -34.75 1.61
N ILE A 321 -10.17 -33.56 1.05
CA ILE A 321 -9.97 -32.32 1.82
C ILE A 321 -11.07 -31.32 1.48
N VAL A 322 -11.53 -30.57 2.47
CA VAL A 322 -12.53 -29.51 2.29
C VAL A 322 -11.96 -28.22 2.87
N SER A 323 -11.95 -27.18 2.06
CA SER A 323 -11.41 -25.88 2.45
C SER A 323 -12.27 -24.75 1.91
N THR A 324 -12.06 -23.54 2.39
CA THR A 324 -12.62 -22.35 1.72
C THR A 324 -12.13 -22.25 0.26
N PRO A 325 -12.90 -21.64 -0.66
CA PRO A 325 -12.53 -21.53 -2.07
C PRO A 325 -11.17 -20.88 -2.35
N GLU A 326 -10.74 -19.98 -1.47
CA GLU A 326 -9.50 -19.21 -1.52
C GLU A 326 -8.30 -19.94 -0.92
N HIS A 327 -8.51 -20.93 -0.06
CA HIS A 327 -7.44 -21.68 0.58
C HIS A 327 -6.51 -22.30 -0.47
N VAL A 328 -5.20 -22.16 -0.28
CA VAL A 328 -4.19 -22.55 -1.26
C VAL A 328 -3.73 -23.98 -1.03
N HIS A 329 -3.83 -24.77 -2.09
CA HIS A 329 -3.29 -26.13 -2.18
C HIS A 329 -2.10 -26.16 -3.15
N PHE A 330 -1.24 -27.18 -3.03
CA PHE A 330 -0.20 -27.43 -4.04
C PHE A 330 -0.72 -28.41 -5.08
N ALA A 331 -1.29 -27.89 -6.17
CA ALA A 331 -1.96 -28.71 -7.19
C ALA A 331 -1.59 -28.26 -8.61
N GLY A 332 -1.36 -29.19 -9.53
CA GLY A 332 -1.13 -28.84 -10.94
C GLY A 332 -0.98 -30.02 -11.90
N PHE A 333 -1.13 -29.77 -13.20
CA PHE A 333 -0.96 -30.78 -14.24
C PHE A 333 0.53 -31.08 -14.51
N THR A 334 0.92 -32.35 -14.38
CA THR A 334 2.32 -32.77 -14.53
C THR A 334 2.47 -33.82 -15.63
N PRO A 335 3.30 -33.58 -16.66
CA PRO A 335 3.51 -34.54 -17.74
C PRO A 335 4.01 -35.87 -17.21
N GLY A 336 3.34 -36.97 -17.56
CA GLY A 336 3.68 -38.33 -17.14
C GLY A 336 3.09 -38.77 -15.79
N LEU A 337 2.54 -37.84 -14.98
CA LEU A 337 1.83 -38.16 -13.73
C LEU A 337 0.33 -37.87 -13.85
N SER A 338 -0.02 -36.78 -14.52
CA SER A 338 -1.40 -36.49 -14.89
C SER A 338 -1.89 -37.44 -15.99
N PRO A 339 -3.18 -37.83 -15.98
CA PRO A 339 -3.79 -38.55 -17.09
C PRO A 339 -3.67 -37.74 -18.39
N GLN A 340 -3.65 -38.44 -19.51
CA GLN A 340 -3.62 -37.78 -20.81
C GLN A 340 -4.99 -37.13 -21.07
N LEU A 341 -5.05 -35.80 -20.87
CA LEU A 341 -6.27 -35.02 -20.98
C LEU A 341 -6.20 -34.06 -22.17
N HIS A 342 -7.35 -33.83 -22.79
CA HIS A 342 -7.51 -32.76 -23.77
C HIS A 342 -7.91 -31.50 -23.02
N THR A 343 -6.93 -30.68 -22.62
CA THR A 343 -7.21 -29.45 -21.88
C THR A 343 -7.44 -28.31 -22.85
N THR A 344 -8.68 -27.81 -22.85
CA THR A 344 -9.04 -26.52 -23.40
C THR A 344 -8.95 -25.51 -22.26
N TYR A 345 -8.10 -24.49 -22.39
CA TYR A 345 -7.94 -23.44 -21.40
C TYR A 345 -8.27 -22.10 -22.02
N VAL A 346 -8.58 -21.10 -21.19
CA VAL A 346 -8.79 -19.73 -21.66
C VAL A 346 -7.57 -18.91 -21.28
N MET A 347 -6.88 -18.35 -22.27
CA MET A 347 -5.72 -17.48 -22.11
C MET A 347 -6.14 -16.04 -22.30
N TRP A 348 -5.86 -15.19 -21.32
CA TRP A 348 -5.99 -13.74 -21.49
C TRP A 348 -4.66 -13.12 -21.89
N ARG A 349 -4.69 -12.17 -22.82
CA ARG A 349 -3.56 -11.28 -23.14
C ARG A 349 -4.07 -9.85 -23.24
N ARG A 350 -3.37 -8.90 -22.62
CA ARG A 350 -3.72 -7.47 -22.60
C ARG A 350 -4.12 -6.89 -23.97
N GLU A 351 -3.39 -7.23 -25.03
CA GLU A 351 -3.67 -6.73 -26.39
C GLU A 351 -4.71 -7.54 -27.18
N LYS A 352 -5.11 -8.72 -26.68
CA LYS A 352 -5.92 -9.68 -27.44
C LYS A 352 -7.14 -10.21 -26.68
N GLY A 353 -7.39 -9.87 -25.42
CA GLY A 353 -8.49 -10.42 -24.62
C GLY A 353 -8.37 -11.92 -24.34
N PHE A 354 -9.47 -12.58 -23.97
CA PHE A 354 -9.52 -14.02 -23.73
C PHE A 354 -9.53 -14.81 -25.05
N ARG A 355 -8.78 -15.90 -25.08
CA ARG A 355 -8.68 -16.82 -26.22
C ARG A 355 -8.74 -18.23 -25.71
N VAL A 356 -9.37 -19.11 -26.48
CA VAL A 356 -9.26 -20.55 -26.21
C VAL A 356 -7.85 -20.98 -26.60
N GLY A 357 -7.14 -21.66 -25.73
CA GLY A 357 -5.88 -22.33 -26.01
C GLY A 357 -6.05 -23.83 -25.79
N THR A 358 -5.28 -24.62 -26.52
CA THR A 358 -5.18 -26.06 -26.31
C THR A 358 -3.75 -26.39 -25.93
N SER A 359 -3.55 -27.18 -24.88
CA SER A 359 -2.19 -27.48 -24.39
C SER A 359 -1.56 -28.58 -25.22
N SER A 360 -0.37 -28.33 -25.77
CA SER A 360 0.45 -29.35 -26.47
C SER A 360 1.04 -30.39 -25.52
N THR A 361 0.97 -30.15 -24.21
CA THR A 361 1.54 -31.00 -23.17
C THR A 361 0.89 -32.39 -23.13
N TYR A 362 -0.30 -32.57 -23.74
CA TYR A 362 -1.07 -33.83 -23.66
C TYR A 362 -1.72 -34.29 -24.97
N VAL A 363 -1.55 -33.56 -26.09
CA VAL A 363 -2.25 -33.85 -27.35
C VAL A 363 -1.25 -33.92 -28.51
N ARG A 364 -1.28 -35.02 -29.28
CA ARG A 364 -0.63 -35.11 -30.59
C ARG A 364 -1.35 -34.17 -31.58
N GLY A 365 -1.04 -32.87 -31.51
CA GLY A 365 -1.03 -31.98 -32.67
C GLY A 365 -2.37 -31.63 -33.33
N GLN A 366 -3.43 -31.31 -32.58
CA GLN A 366 -4.57 -30.60 -33.14
C GLN A 366 -4.87 -29.32 -32.34
N THR A 367 -4.20 -28.23 -32.73
CA THR A 367 -4.54 -26.86 -32.35
C THR A 367 -5.54 -26.28 -33.36
N LEU A 368 -6.59 -25.61 -32.87
CA LEU A 368 -7.25 -24.55 -33.65
C LEU A 368 -6.19 -23.48 -33.93
N PRO A 369 -5.87 -23.17 -35.19
CA PRO A 369 -4.83 -22.20 -35.47
C PRO A 369 -5.34 -20.78 -35.25
N PHE A 370 -4.70 -20.08 -34.32
CA PHE A 370 -4.88 -18.64 -34.09
C PHE A 370 -4.01 -17.78 -35.03
N TYR A 371 -3.25 -18.46 -35.90
CA TYR A 371 -2.47 -17.85 -36.96
C TYR A 371 -2.68 -18.63 -38.26
N ALA A 372 -2.82 -17.92 -39.38
CA ALA A 372 -2.94 -18.54 -40.70
C ALA A 372 -1.82 -19.56 -40.94
N ARG A 373 -2.16 -20.81 -41.29
CA ARG A 373 -1.13 -21.84 -41.55
C ARG A 373 -0.50 -21.59 -42.93
N PRO A 374 0.85 -21.61 -43.04
CA PRO A 374 1.56 -21.28 -44.29
C PRO A 374 1.16 -22.13 -45.51
N ASN A 375 0.62 -23.33 -45.29
CA ASN A 375 0.24 -24.28 -46.35
C ASN A 375 -1.29 -24.48 -46.49
N GLY A 376 -2.11 -23.64 -45.87
CA GLY A 376 -3.56 -23.69 -46.06
C GLY A 376 -3.93 -23.09 -47.42
N SER A 377 -4.51 -23.88 -48.33
CA SER A 377 -4.99 -23.39 -49.62
C SER A 377 -5.85 -22.14 -49.44
N GLY A 378 -5.53 -21.07 -50.17
CA GLY A 378 -5.94 -19.67 -49.93
C GLY A 378 -7.42 -19.33 -50.11
N ASN A 379 -8.33 -20.08 -49.49
CA ASN A 379 -9.74 -19.73 -49.31
C ASN A 379 -10.36 -20.53 -48.13
N THR A 380 -9.57 -20.82 -47.10
CA THR A 380 -10.05 -21.49 -45.88
C THR A 380 -9.88 -20.57 -44.67
N LEU A 381 -10.81 -20.62 -43.71
CA LEU A 381 -10.80 -19.79 -42.47
C LEU A 381 -9.48 -19.90 -41.67
N VAL A 382 -8.72 -20.96 -41.93
CA VAL A 382 -7.50 -21.41 -41.26
C VAL A 382 -6.23 -20.91 -41.98
N GLY A 383 -6.38 -20.39 -43.21
CA GLY A 383 -5.29 -19.91 -44.07
C GLY A 383 -5.23 -18.39 -44.24
N ASP A 384 -6.16 -17.64 -43.64
CA ASP A 384 -6.27 -16.18 -43.78
C ASP A 384 -6.39 -15.51 -42.40
N GLN A 385 -5.36 -14.74 -42.01
CA GLN A 385 -5.31 -14.07 -40.72
C GLN A 385 -6.40 -12.99 -40.58
N ALA A 386 -6.72 -12.30 -41.66
CA ALA A 386 -7.71 -11.22 -41.64
C ALA A 386 -9.13 -11.77 -41.40
N LEU A 387 -9.43 -12.98 -41.87
CA LEU A 387 -10.70 -13.66 -41.56
C LEU A 387 -10.75 -14.13 -40.10
N ILE A 388 -9.65 -14.68 -39.57
CA ILE A 388 -9.54 -15.08 -38.16
C ILE A 388 -9.78 -13.85 -37.26
N ASP A 389 -9.10 -12.74 -37.53
CA ASP A 389 -9.20 -11.51 -36.75
C ASP A 389 -10.63 -10.92 -36.81
N ARG A 390 -11.30 -11.00 -37.97
CA ARG A 390 -12.68 -10.53 -38.15
C ARG A 390 -13.70 -11.36 -37.37
N VAL A 391 -13.52 -12.68 -37.29
CA VAL A 391 -14.35 -13.56 -36.45
C VAL A 391 -14.17 -13.23 -34.97
N PHE A 392 -12.93 -13.02 -34.52
CA PHE A 392 -12.66 -12.64 -33.12
C PHE A 392 -13.16 -11.23 -32.78
N ALA A 393 -13.11 -10.28 -33.72
CA ALA A 393 -13.67 -8.94 -33.51
C ALA A 393 -15.21 -8.93 -33.40
N GLY A 394 -15.88 -9.96 -33.94
CA GLY A 394 -17.34 -10.12 -33.85
C GLY A 394 -17.84 -10.81 -32.58
N VAL A 395 -16.94 -11.24 -31.68
CA VAL A 395 -17.29 -11.94 -30.44
C VAL A 395 -16.69 -11.19 -29.25
N ASP A 396 -17.52 -10.83 -28.28
CA ASP A 396 -17.06 -10.27 -27.00
C ASP A 396 -16.40 -11.37 -26.16
N THR A 397 -15.12 -11.63 -26.47
CA THR A 397 -14.34 -12.65 -25.78
C THR A 397 -14.08 -12.31 -24.33
N GLU A 398 -14.16 -11.04 -23.94
CA GLU A 398 -13.91 -10.59 -22.57
C GLU A 398 -15.04 -10.98 -21.64
N LYS A 399 -16.27 -10.56 -21.99
CA LYS A 399 -17.49 -10.95 -21.28
C LYS A 399 -17.70 -12.47 -21.30
N ALA A 400 -17.48 -13.13 -22.45
CA ALA A 400 -17.62 -14.58 -22.55
C ALA A 400 -16.57 -15.34 -21.72
N GLY A 401 -15.33 -14.83 -21.66
CA GLY A 401 -14.25 -15.38 -20.85
C GLY A 401 -14.51 -15.25 -19.36
N LEU A 402 -14.93 -14.07 -18.89
CA LEU A 402 -15.27 -13.81 -17.49
C LEU A 402 -16.50 -14.62 -17.04
N ALA A 403 -17.55 -14.67 -17.86
CA ALA A 403 -18.73 -15.50 -17.59
C ALA A 403 -18.38 -16.99 -17.51
N LEU A 404 -17.47 -17.47 -18.37
CA LEU A 404 -16.96 -18.83 -18.30
C LEU A 404 -16.15 -19.06 -17.01
N LEU A 405 -15.25 -18.16 -16.62
CA LEU A 405 -14.53 -18.27 -15.36
C LEU A 405 -15.48 -18.30 -14.16
N GLN A 406 -16.46 -17.39 -14.10
CA GLN A 406 -17.46 -17.35 -13.04
C GLN A 406 -18.29 -18.64 -12.96
N ARG A 407 -18.75 -19.16 -14.12
CA ARG A 407 -19.52 -20.42 -14.19
C ARG A 407 -18.69 -21.62 -13.73
N GLU A 408 -17.43 -21.68 -14.13
CA GLU A 408 -16.50 -22.72 -13.70
C GLU A 408 -15.97 -22.46 -12.28
N GLY A 409 -16.35 -21.35 -11.64
CA GLY A 409 -15.90 -20.99 -10.31
C GLY A 409 -14.41 -20.66 -10.20
N LEU A 410 -13.78 -20.31 -11.32
CA LEU A 410 -12.39 -19.87 -11.42
C LEU A 410 -12.30 -18.38 -11.15
N LEU A 411 -11.25 -18.00 -10.45
CA LEU A 411 -11.09 -16.63 -10.01
C LEU A 411 -10.17 -15.86 -10.96
N PRO A 412 -10.63 -14.76 -11.60
CA PRO A 412 -9.95 -14.13 -12.73
C PRO A 412 -8.53 -13.65 -12.47
N HIS A 413 -8.21 -13.28 -11.23
CA HIS A 413 -6.92 -12.73 -10.82
C HIS A 413 -5.91 -13.79 -10.35
N MET A 414 -6.28 -15.08 -10.31
CA MET A 414 -5.36 -16.17 -9.97
C MET A 414 -5.19 -17.12 -11.17
N PRO A 415 -4.10 -17.02 -11.95
CA PRO A 415 -3.89 -17.85 -13.12
C PRO A 415 -3.67 -19.32 -12.74
N HIS A 416 -4.55 -20.19 -13.23
CA HIS A 416 -4.52 -21.64 -12.98
C HIS A 416 -3.54 -22.41 -13.89
N HIS A 417 -3.06 -21.78 -14.96
CA HIS A 417 -2.03 -22.33 -15.84
C HIS A 417 -1.22 -21.20 -16.47
N GLN A 418 0.11 -21.21 -16.27
CA GLN A 418 1.02 -20.30 -16.95
C GLN A 418 1.78 -21.07 -18.05
N PRO A 419 1.64 -20.66 -19.34
CA PRO A 419 2.33 -21.33 -20.44
C PRO A 419 3.85 -21.12 -20.36
N GLN A 420 4.62 -22.15 -20.74
CA GLN A 420 6.08 -22.05 -20.80
C GLN A 420 6.53 -21.09 -21.92
N THR A 421 7.64 -20.38 -21.69
CA THR A 421 8.21 -19.41 -22.62
C THR A 421 8.83 -20.09 -23.84
N ALA A 422 8.28 -19.81 -25.04
CA ALA A 422 8.82 -20.33 -26.30
C ALA A 422 9.87 -19.40 -26.96
N HIS A 423 9.87 -18.09 -26.64
CA HIS A 423 10.62 -17.08 -27.44
C HIS A 423 11.34 -15.99 -26.62
N GLY A 424 11.72 -16.26 -25.37
CA GLY A 424 12.70 -15.43 -24.63
C GLY A 424 12.32 -14.01 -24.20
N ARG A 425 11.14 -13.48 -24.58
CA ARG A 425 10.71 -12.11 -24.24
C ARG A 425 10.01 -11.93 -22.88
N ARG A 426 9.46 -13.00 -22.28
CA ARG A 426 8.79 -12.91 -20.96
C ARG A 426 9.74 -13.32 -19.86
N ARG A 427 9.96 -12.43 -18.89
CA ARG A 427 10.75 -12.69 -17.69
C ARG A 427 9.82 -13.28 -16.61
N ILE A 428 10.12 -14.49 -16.15
CA ILE A 428 9.33 -15.19 -15.13
C ILE A 428 10.17 -15.29 -13.86
N LEU A 429 9.77 -14.58 -12.81
CA LEU A 429 10.37 -14.67 -11.49
C LEU A 429 9.72 -15.82 -10.73
N THR A 430 10.46 -16.91 -10.56
CA THR A 430 9.94 -18.14 -9.93
C THR A 430 10.26 -18.14 -8.45
N VAL A 431 9.23 -18.09 -7.60
CA VAL A 431 9.29 -18.32 -6.16
C VAL A 431 9.04 -19.81 -5.90
N THR A 432 9.98 -20.46 -5.22
CA THR A 432 9.93 -21.89 -4.91
C THR A 432 9.97 -22.11 -3.40
N LEU A 433 8.83 -22.43 -2.80
CA LEU A 433 8.75 -22.88 -1.41
C LEU A 433 9.52 -24.20 -1.24
N CYS A 434 10.36 -24.28 -0.20
CA CYS A 434 11.25 -25.42 0.04
C CYS A 434 12.05 -25.83 -1.20
N GLY A 435 12.50 -24.84 -1.97
CA GLY A 435 13.17 -25.01 -3.24
C GLY A 435 14.61 -25.50 -3.16
N ASP A 436 15.25 -25.37 -2.00
CA ASP A 436 16.62 -25.82 -1.75
C ASP A 436 16.71 -26.43 -0.34
N ALA A 437 17.59 -27.42 -0.17
CA ALA A 437 17.76 -28.13 1.08
C ALA A 437 19.20 -27.97 1.57
N ARG A 438 19.37 -27.24 2.69
CA ARG A 438 20.68 -27.03 3.33
C ARG A 438 20.70 -27.73 4.68
N GLY A 439 21.13 -28.99 4.68
CA GLY A 439 21.10 -29.83 5.89
C GLY A 439 19.67 -30.18 6.29
N ARG A 440 19.24 -29.78 7.51
CA ARG A 440 17.85 -29.93 7.98
C ARG A 440 16.98 -28.68 7.77
N THR A 441 17.55 -27.58 7.31
CA THR A 441 16.81 -26.32 7.14
C THR A 441 16.18 -26.26 5.73
N PRO A 442 14.86 -26.08 5.63
CA PRO A 442 14.20 -25.84 4.35
C PRO A 442 14.53 -24.41 3.91
N MET A 443 14.94 -24.25 2.65
CA MET A 443 15.22 -22.93 2.08
C MET A 443 14.25 -22.64 0.95
N HIS A 444 13.65 -21.45 0.96
CA HIS A 444 12.83 -20.96 -0.13
C HIS A 444 13.73 -20.29 -1.18
N ARG A 445 13.44 -20.52 -2.46
CA ARG A 445 14.32 -20.08 -3.55
C ARG A 445 13.59 -19.13 -4.47
N ILE A 446 14.27 -18.07 -4.89
CA ILE A 446 13.85 -17.24 -6.03
C ILE A 446 14.80 -17.46 -7.20
N ALA A 447 14.26 -17.48 -8.42
CA ALA A 447 15.06 -17.60 -9.62
C ALA A 447 14.46 -16.79 -10.77
N LEU A 448 15.32 -16.07 -11.48
CA LEU A 448 15.01 -15.29 -12.66
C LEU A 448 16.06 -15.54 -13.74
N PHE A 449 15.63 -15.68 -14.99
CA PHE A 449 16.50 -15.94 -16.13
C PHE A 449 16.13 -14.99 -17.28
N GLY A 450 17.14 -14.47 -17.97
CA GLY A 450 16.95 -13.60 -19.14
C GLY A 450 18.09 -13.70 -20.13
N TYR A 451 17.92 -13.04 -21.28
CA TYR A 451 18.90 -13.03 -22.38
C TYR A 451 19.22 -11.60 -22.86
N ASP A 452 18.66 -10.61 -22.18
CA ASP A 452 18.73 -9.19 -22.51
C ASP A 452 19.63 -8.42 -21.54
N ASP A 453 20.46 -7.50 -22.01
CA ASP A 453 21.39 -6.78 -21.13
C ASP A 453 20.67 -5.82 -20.16
N GLU A 454 19.48 -5.34 -20.51
CA GLU A 454 18.65 -4.44 -19.69
C GLU A 454 18.28 -5.08 -18.34
N GLY A 455 17.67 -6.27 -18.36
CA GLY A 455 17.26 -6.95 -17.13
C GLY A 455 18.46 -7.39 -16.28
N ARG A 456 19.60 -7.69 -16.91
CA ARG A 456 20.85 -7.93 -16.18
C ARG A 456 21.30 -6.69 -15.42
N GLN A 457 21.37 -5.54 -16.10
CA GLN A 457 21.82 -4.29 -15.49
C GLN A 457 20.86 -3.82 -14.38
N GLN A 458 19.55 -3.99 -14.56
CA GLN A 458 18.55 -3.67 -13.54
C GLN A 458 18.72 -4.52 -12.29
N LEU A 459 18.97 -5.83 -12.42
CA LEU A 459 19.27 -6.69 -11.26
C LEU A 459 20.60 -6.32 -10.58
N GLU A 460 21.65 -6.03 -11.36
CA GLU A 460 22.94 -5.59 -10.82
C GLU A 460 22.81 -4.23 -10.10
N ALA A 461 21.98 -3.31 -10.60
CA ALA A 461 21.67 -2.02 -9.97
C ALA A 461 20.90 -2.15 -8.66
N LEU A 462 20.09 -3.21 -8.51
CA LEU A 462 19.47 -3.59 -7.24
C LEU A 462 20.45 -4.22 -6.25
N GLY A 463 21.73 -4.37 -6.61
CA GLY A 463 22.74 -5.05 -5.80
C GLY A 463 22.60 -6.57 -5.81
N LEU A 464 21.85 -7.15 -6.76
CA LEU A 464 21.62 -8.58 -6.84
C LEU A 464 22.70 -9.28 -7.68
N SER A 465 23.20 -10.42 -7.20
CA SER A 465 24.27 -11.16 -7.88
C SER A 465 23.72 -11.92 -9.09
N VAL A 466 24.05 -11.42 -10.29
CA VAL A 466 23.71 -12.06 -11.56
C VAL A 466 24.88 -12.89 -12.07
N ARG A 467 24.60 -14.08 -12.61
CA ARG A 467 25.61 -15.01 -13.16
C ARG A 467 25.26 -15.38 -14.61
N PRO A 468 26.22 -15.82 -15.43
CA PRO A 468 25.90 -16.42 -16.72
C PRO A 468 24.97 -17.62 -16.56
N ALA A 469 23.95 -17.73 -17.42
CA ALA A 469 22.98 -18.83 -17.41
C ALA A 469 23.67 -20.19 -17.70
N ARG A 470 24.64 -20.20 -18.61
CA ARG A 470 25.59 -21.30 -18.87
C ARG A 470 26.97 -20.72 -19.17
N ARG A 471 28.02 -21.56 -19.07
CA ARG A 471 29.37 -21.21 -19.52
C ARG A 471 29.29 -20.79 -20.99
N ASP A 472 29.79 -19.60 -21.31
CA ASP A 472 29.81 -19.00 -22.66
C ASP A 472 28.44 -18.63 -23.28
N SER A 473 27.36 -18.54 -22.49
CA SER A 473 26.05 -18.07 -23.00
C SER A 473 25.85 -16.57 -22.79
N ARG A 474 25.19 -15.89 -23.75
CA ARG A 474 24.70 -14.52 -23.59
C ARG A 474 23.56 -14.36 -22.56
N GLY A 475 22.97 -15.48 -22.12
CA GLY A 475 21.94 -15.49 -21.10
C GLY A 475 22.51 -15.27 -19.70
N TRP A 476 21.71 -14.64 -18.85
CA TRP A 476 22.00 -14.41 -17.45
C TRP A 476 20.95 -15.07 -16.56
N ARG A 477 21.35 -15.35 -15.32
CA ARG A 477 20.51 -15.92 -14.28
C ARG A 477 20.76 -15.25 -12.94
N PHE A 478 19.68 -14.98 -12.23
CA PHE A 478 19.69 -14.60 -10.84
C PHE A 478 19.02 -15.72 -10.03
N GLU A 479 19.63 -16.08 -8.91
CA GLU A 479 19.13 -17.10 -8.01
C GLU A 479 19.57 -16.77 -6.59
N SER A 480 18.61 -16.79 -5.66
CA SER A 480 18.88 -16.62 -4.22
C SER A 480 18.02 -17.59 -3.41
N CYS A 481 18.47 -17.91 -2.21
CA CYS A 481 17.77 -18.77 -1.27
C CYS A 481 17.64 -18.07 0.09
N PHE A 482 16.48 -18.19 0.72
CA PHE A 482 16.12 -17.56 1.98
C PHE A 482 15.62 -18.63 2.95
N LYS A 483 15.93 -18.44 4.23
CA LYS A 483 15.41 -19.28 5.31
C LYS A 483 13.98 -18.88 5.67
N ASP A 484 13.72 -17.57 5.67
CA ASP A 484 12.42 -16.96 5.96
C ASP A 484 11.71 -16.57 4.65
N ALA A 485 10.40 -16.82 4.57
CA ALA A 485 9.60 -16.49 3.40
C ALA A 485 9.34 -14.97 3.28
N GLY A 486 9.30 -14.23 4.37
CA GLY A 486 9.15 -12.76 4.36
C GLY A 486 10.31 -12.08 3.65
N SER A 487 11.55 -12.38 4.06
CA SER A 487 12.76 -11.85 3.39
C SER A 487 12.84 -12.22 1.90
N LEU A 488 12.25 -13.36 1.53
CA LEU A 488 12.15 -13.75 0.13
C LEU A 488 11.24 -12.80 -0.64
N PHE A 489 10.06 -12.48 -0.08
CA PHE A 489 9.09 -11.62 -0.74
C PHE A 489 9.59 -10.17 -0.85
N ASP A 490 10.36 -9.66 0.11
CA ASP A 490 11.02 -8.34 -0.01
C ASP A 490 11.89 -8.24 -1.28
N VAL A 491 12.59 -9.33 -1.64
CA VAL A 491 13.41 -9.37 -2.85
C VAL A 491 12.57 -9.57 -4.10
N VAL A 492 11.42 -10.25 -4.00
CA VAL A 492 10.45 -10.33 -5.09
C VAL A 492 9.89 -8.95 -5.41
N ASP A 493 9.53 -8.17 -4.40
CA ASP A 493 8.98 -6.83 -4.55
C ASP A 493 10.03 -5.89 -5.16
N ARG A 494 11.27 -5.91 -4.64
CA ARG A 494 12.39 -5.13 -5.21
C ARG A 494 12.65 -5.43 -6.68
N ILE A 495 12.58 -6.71 -7.09
CA ILE A 495 12.78 -7.09 -8.49
C ILE A 495 11.61 -6.64 -9.34
N SER A 496 10.38 -6.77 -8.84
CA SER A 496 9.15 -6.40 -9.53
C SER A 496 9.05 -4.88 -9.71
N ASP A 497 9.51 -4.10 -8.74
CA ASP A 497 9.62 -2.64 -8.81
C ASP A 497 10.60 -2.15 -9.88
N ALA A 498 11.65 -2.93 -10.15
CA ALA A 498 12.73 -2.52 -11.05
C ALA A 498 12.54 -2.98 -12.50
N MET A 499 11.72 -4.00 -12.75
CA MET A 499 11.52 -4.57 -14.09
C MET A 499 10.22 -5.34 -14.25
N ASP A 500 9.71 -5.39 -15.48
CA ASP A 500 8.55 -6.20 -15.85
C ASP A 500 8.88 -7.71 -15.74
N VAL A 501 8.35 -8.33 -14.69
CA VAL A 501 8.45 -9.78 -14.41
C VAL A 501 7.08 -10.34 -14.06
N THR A 502 6.78 -11.55 -14.54
CA THR A 502 5.64 -12.32 -14.06
C THR A 502 6.06 -13.20 -12.89
N VAL A 503 5.47 -13.00 -11.71
CA VAL A 503 5.74 -13.84 -10.54
C VAL A 503 5.02 -15.19 -10.67
N ARG A 504 5.74 -16.26 -10.33
CA ARG A 504 5.23 -17.63 -10.32
C ARG A 504 5.61 -18.33 -9.04
N SER A 505 4.62 -18.67 -8.21
CA SER A 505 4.82 -19.41 -6.96
C SER A 505 4.60 -20.91 -7.15
N VAL A 506 5.58 -21.71 -6.71
CA VAL A 506 5.56 -23.18 -6.72
C VAL A 506 6.13 -23.71 -5.41
N ALA A 507 5.74 -24.91 -4.99
CA ALA A 507 6.34 -25.61 -3.87
C ALA A 507 7.05 -26.87 -4.36
N ARG A 508 8.28 -27.13 -3.90
CA ARG A 508 9.07 -28.31 -4.30
C ARG A 508 9.03 -29.37 -3.20
N LEU A 509 7.87 -29.97 -2.92
CA LEU A 509 7.72 -30.87 -1.78
C LEU A 509 7.99 -32.35 -2.10
N GLY A 510 7.74 -32.80 -3.34
CA GLY A 510 7.89 -34.21 -3.72
C GLY A 510 9.23 -34.57 -4.38
N ALA A 511 9.56 -35.87 -4.40
CA ALA A 511 10.68 -36.40 -5.19
C ALA A 511 10.28 -36.57 -6.66
N ASP A 512 11.19 -36.29 -7.62
CA ASP A 512 10.92 -36.52 -9.05
C ASP A 512 11.02 -38.03 -9.37
N PRO A 513 9.92 -38.70 -9.76
CA PRO A 513 9.91 -40.13 -10.05
C PRO A 513 10.71 -40.51 -11.31
N ARG A 514 11.13 -39.52 -12.13
CA ARG A 514 11.89 -39.74 -13.38
C ARG A 514 13.36 -39.41 -13.25
N ARG A 515 13.78 -38.72 -12.18
CA ARG A 515 15.15 -38.23 -12.00
C ARG A 515 15.56 -38.31 -10.54
N VAL A 516 16.37 -39.33 -10.23
CA VAL A 516 16.99 -39.50 -8.92
C VAL A 516 17.74 -38.21 -8.53
N ASN A 517 17.47 -37.68 -7.33
CA ASN A 517 18.04 -36.45 -6.77
C ASN A 517 17.59 -35.11 -7.37
N LYS A 518 16.42 -35.03 -8.02
CA LYS A 518 15.76 -33.75 -8.30
C LYS A 518 14.37 -33.68 -7.68
N GLY A 519 14.06 -32.56 -7.04
CA GLY A 519 12.72 -32.32 -6.49
C GLY A 519 11.72 -31.96 -7.58
N PHE A 520 10.48 -32.40 -7.38
CA PHE A 520 9.32 -32.12 -8.20
C PHE A 520 8.53 -30.96 -7.58
N SER A 521 8.05 -30.02 -8.41
CA SER A 521 7.35 -28.81 -7.96
C SER A 521 5.92 -28.73 -8.48
N LEU A 522 4.99 -28.37 -7.60
CA LEU A 522 3.60 -28.06 -7.93
C LEU A 522 3.31 -26.58 -7.68
N PRO A 523 2.45 -25.93 -8.47
CA PRO A 523 2.09 -24.53 -8.27
C PRO A 523 1.14 -24.36 -7.08
N PHE A 524 1.16 -23.14 -6.54
CA PHE A 524 0.17 -22.65 -5.58
C PHE A 524 -1.15 -22.48 -6.33
N THR A 525 -2.17 -23.23 -5.92
CA THR A 525 -3.46 -23.30 -6.59
C THR A 525 -4.56 -23.23 -5.55
N CYS A 526 -5.38 -22.19 -5.59
CA CYS A 526 -6.56 -22.09 -4.72
C CYS A 526 -7.49 -23.29 -4.91
N ALA A 527 -8.21 -23.70 -3.87
CA ALA A 527 -9.11 -24.84 -3.90
C ALA A 527 -10.12 -24.76 -5.06
N SER A 528 -10.69 -23.57 -5.29
CA SER A 528 -11.56 -23.24 -6.43
C SER A 528 -10.96 -23.48 -7.82
N ALA A 529 -9.63 -23.44 -7.94
CA ALA A 529 -8.90 -23.63 -9.19
C ALA A 529 -8.35 -25.06 -9.38
N VAL A 530 -8.47 -25.92 -8.37
CA VAL A 530 -8.10 -27.34 -8.49
C VAL A 530 -9.05 -28.05 -9.47
N ARG A 531 -8.52 -28.93 -10.32
CA ARG A 531 -9.30 -29.67 -11.33
C ARG A 531 -8.98 -31.15 -11.34
N PRO A 532 -9.94 -32.02 -11.74
CA PRO A 532 -9.67 -33.43 -12.00
C PRO A 532 -8.48 -33.63 -12.94
N GLY A 533 -7.61 -34.59 -12.60
CA GLY A 533 -6.37 -34.89 -13.31
C GLY A 533 -5.16 -34.04 -12.90
N MET A 534 -5.34 -32.99 -12.09
CA MET A 534 -4.21 -32.34 -11.42
C MET A 534 -3.59 -33.28 -10.39
N VAL A 535 -2.31 -33.11 -10.15
CA VAL A 535 -1.55 -33.84 -9.13
C VAL A 535 -1.45 -32.95 -7.89
N MET A 536 -1.61 -33.54 -6.71
CA MET A 536 -1.37 -32.91 -5.40
C MET A 536 -0.31 -33.68 -4.62
N PHE A 537 0.45 -33.01 -3.76
CA PHE A 537 1.42 -33.67 -2.90
C PHE A 537 0.73 -34.45 -1.77
N THR A 538 1.30 -35.60 -1.45
CA THR A 538 0.98 -36.41 -0.26
C THR A 538 2.25 -36.63 0.56
N GLU A 539 2.12 -37.12 1.78
CA GLU A 539 3.26 -37.49 2.65
C GLU A 539 4.22 -38.50 1.99
N ASP A 540 3.70 -39.41 1.16
CA ASP A 540 4.49 -40.45 0.48
C ASP A 540 4.79 -40.14 -1.00
N GLY A 541 4.46 -38.94 -1.47
CA GLY A 541 4.69 -38.54 -2.85
C GLY A 541 3.58 -37.65 -3.40
N TRP A 542 2.64 -38.23 -4.14
CA TRP A 542 1.59 -37.49 -4.81
C TRP A 542 0.37 -38.36 -5.11
N ASP A 543 -0.76 -37.69 -5.31
CA ASP A 543 -2.03 -38.31 -5.73
C ASP A 543 -2.69 -37.46 -6.82
N VAL A 544 -3.58 -38.07 -7.60
CA VAL A 544 -4.28 -37.41 -8.69
C VAL A 544 -5.66 -37.01 -8.21
N VAL A 545 -6.04 -35.76 -8.43
CA VAL A 545 -7.39 -35.26 -8.16
C VAL A 545 -8.39 -36.02 -9.04
N ALA A 546 -9.35 -36.69 -8.41
CA ALA A 546 -10.41 -37.44 -9.06
C ALA A 546 -11.67 -36.58 -9.26
N SER A 547 -12.10 -35.83 -8.23
CA SER A 547 -13.24 -34.92 -8.32
C SER A 547 -13.03 -33.65 -7.48
N VAL A 548 -13.73 -32.58 -7.86
CA VAL A 548 -13.78 -31.31 -7.13
C VAL A 548 -15.24 -30.85 -7.11
N GLU A 549 -15.77 -30.58 -5.93
CA GLU A 549 -17.18 -30.27 -5.70
C GLU A 549 -17.30 -29.02 -4.81
N ARG A 550 -18.20 -28.10 -5.16
CA ARG A 550 -18.59 -27.01 -4.24
C ARG A 550 -19.51 -27.58 -3.17
N VAL A 551 -19.26 -27.25 -1.92
CA VAL A 551 -20.03 -27.73 -0.76
C VAL A 551 -20.44 -26.54 0.10
N LYS A 552 -21.59 -26.65 0.76
CA LYS A 552 -21.93 -25.75 1.86
C LYS A 552 -21.17 -26.21 3.10
N LEU A 553 -20.70 -25.25 3.89
CA LEU A 553 -20.08 -25.51 5.19
C LEU A 553 -21.13 -25.25 6.27
N ASP A 554 -21.31 -26.24 7.13
CA ASP A 554 -22.21 -26.25 8.28
C ASP A 554 -21.45 -26.32 9.61
N ARG A 555 -20.12 -26.18 9.53
CA ARG A 555 -19.16 -26.35 10.62
C ARG A 555 -18.09 -25.27 10.53
N PRO A 556 -17.46 -24.89 11.65
CA PRO A 556 -16.36 -23.94 11.67
C PRO A 556 -15.20 -24.40 10.79
N VAL A 557 -14.35 -23.46 10.46
CA VAL A 557 -13.13 -23.65 9.70
C VAL A 557 -11.93 -23.20 10.54
N TYR A 558 -10.80 -23.85 10.36
CA TYR A 558 -9.56 -23.65 11.09
C TYR A 558 -8.42 -23.33 10.13
N ASP A 559 -7.47 -22.52 10.55
CA ASP A 559 -6.19 -22.37 9.83
C ASP A 559 -5.05 -22.61 10.82
N ILE A 560 -3.90 -23.11 10.36
CA ILE A 560 -2.74 -23.30 11.23
C ILE A 560 -1.50 -22.76 10.54
N ASN A 561 -0.66 -22.07 11.32
CA ASN A 561 0.60 -21.55 10.82
C ASN A 561 1.74 -22.49 11.22
N VAL A 562 2.63 -22.80 10.28
CA VAL A 562 3.71 -23.79 10.46
C VAL A 562 5.05 -23.13 10.14
N GLU A 563 5.92 -23.13 11.15
CA GLU A 563 7.19 -22.40 11.12
C GLU A 563 8.10 -22.86 9.96
N GLY A 564 8.64 -21.89 9.22
CA GLY A 564 9.72 -22.06 8.24
C GLY A 564 9.38 -22.86 6.97
N THR A 565 8.35 -23.70 6.98
CA THR A 565 7.95 -24.53 5.83
C THR A 565 6.68 -24.02 5.17
N HIS A 566 5.81 -23.33 5.92
CA HIS A 566 4.53 -22.79 5.42
C HIS A 566 3.65 -23.85 4.75
N ASN A 567 3.78 -25.11 5.18
CA ASN A 567 2.96 -26.21 4.70
C ASN A 567 2.81 -27.31 5.76
N PHE A 568 1.77 -28.13 5.63
CA PHE A 568 1.52 -29.31 6.47
C PHE A 568 0.63 -30.33 5.74
N ILE A 569 0.55 -31.54 6.28
CA ILE A 569 -0.31 -32.61 5.77
C ILE A 569 -1.69 -32.58 6.45
N ALA A 570 -2.74 -32.40 5.65
CA ALA A 570 -4.14 -32.40 6.04
C ALA A 570 -4.94 -33.42 5.20
N ASN A 571 -5.64 -34.35 5.84
CA ASN A 571 -6.29 -35.52 5.23
C ASN A 571 -5.37 -36.26 4.24
N GLY A 572 -4.07 -36.36 4.58
CA GLY A 572 -3.05 -37.00 3.75
C GLY A 572 -2.59 -36.18 2.53
N LEU A 573 -2.97 -34.91 2.41
CA LEU A 573 -2.60 -33.99 1.33
C LEU A 573 -1.81 -32.79 1.88
N ALA A 574 -0.79 -32.34 1.16
CA ALA A 574 -0.05 -31.14 1.57
C ALA A 574 -0.80 -29.85 1.18
N THR A 575 -0.95 -28.93 2.14
CA THR A 575 -1.63 -27.63 1.97
C THR A 575 -0.84 -26.45 2.58
N HIS A 576 -1.22 -25.20 2.28
CA HIS A 576 -0.52 -23.94 2.67
C HIS A 576 -1.26 -23.16 3.79
N ASN A 577 -0.62 -22.17 4.44
CA ASN A 577 -1.17 -21.27 5.51
C ASN A 577 -1.46 -19.80 5.03
N SER A 578 -2.04 -18.90 5.86
CA SER A 578 -2.49 -17.50 5.50
C SER A 578 -1.42 -16.36 5.51
N VAL A 579 -1.69 -15.18 4.87
CA VAL A 579 -0.72 -14.10 4.49
C VAL A 579 -1.26 -12.64 4.57
N TYR A 580 -0.79 -11.78 5.50
CA TYR A 580 -0.93 -10.28 5.48
C TYR A 580 0.27 -9.53 6.15
N GLY A 581 1.41 -9.37 5.48
CA GLY A 581 2.67 -8.91 6.15
C GLY A 581 3.23 -7.50 5.80
N PHE A 582 2.72 -6.77 4.80
CA PHE A 582 3.52 -5.72 4.12
C PHE A 582 3.69 -4.37 4.85
N ARG A 583 3.01 -4.11 5.96
CA ARG A 583 3.21 -2.91 6.81
C ARG A 583 3.60 -3.25 8.25
N GLY A 584 3.95 -4.51 8.51
CA GLY A 584 4.07 -5.04 9.87
C GLY A 584 2.75 -5.09 10.65
N ALA A 585 1.62 -4.64 10.05
CA ALA A 585 0.28 -4.85 10.57
C ALA A 585 0.02 -6.36 10.63
N ASP A 586 -0.54 -6.78 11.74
CA ASP A 586 -0.67 -8.18 12.06
C ASP A 586 -2.14 -8.51 12.26
N ILE A 587 -2.76 -9.06 11.22
CA ILE A 587 -4.17 -9.46 11.26
C ILE A 587 -4.45 -10.49 12.36
N ARG A 588 -3.40 -11.18 12.85
CA ARG A 588 -3.46 -12.04 14.04
C ARG A 588 -3.99 -11.30 15.26
N ASN A 589 -3.64 -10.03 15.45
CA ASN A 589 -4.04 -9.29 16.64
C ASN A 589 -5.57 -9.28 16.81
N ILE A 590 -6.31 -9.15 15.71
CA ILE A 590 -7.77 -9.14 15.76
C ILE A 590 -8.36 -10.56 15.76
N LEU A 591 -7.78 -11.48 14.98
CA LEU A 591 -8.19 -12.89 14.91
C LEU A 591 -8.00 -13.63 16.24
N GLU A 592 -6.87 -13.40 16.90
CA GLU A 592 -6.42 -14.00 18.16
C GLU A 592 -6.91 -13.20 19.38
N PHE A 593 -7.70 -12.12 19.17
CA PHE A 593 -8.20 -11.30 20.28
C PHE A 593 -8.98 -12.13 21.30
N GLN A 594 -9.73 -13.13 20.85
CA GLN A 594 -10.46 -14.04 21.74
C GLN A 594 -9.55 -15.07 22.44
N ASP A 595 -8.35 -15.32 21.91
CA ASP A 595 -7.36 -16.21 22.52
C ASP A 595 -6.61 -15.46 23.63
N ASP A 596 -6.26 -14.20 23.37
CA ASP A 596 -5.64 -13.31 24.38
C ASP A 596 -6.60 -12.94 25.50
N PHE A 597 -7.89 -12.88 25.18
CA PHE A 597 -8.97 -12.50 26.06
C PHE A 597 -10.10 -13.53 25.99
N GLU A 598 -9.92 -14.67 26.66
CA GLU A 598 -10.88 -15.79 26.66
C GLU A 598 -12.32 -15.38 27.03
N ASP A 599 -12.49 -14.33 27.83
CA ASP A 599 -13.78 -13.77 28.25
C ASP A 599 -14.34 -12.69 27.30
N ALA A 600 -13.72 -12.50 26.12
CA ALA A 600 -14.09 -11.45 25.18
C ALA A 600 -15.49 -11.65 24.57
N LYS A 601 -16.31 -10.60 24.65
CA LYS A 601 -17.60 -10.57 23.97
C LYS A 601 -17.42 -10.09 22.52
N VAL A 602 -18.06 -10.76 21.55
CA VAL A 602 -18.04 -10.38 20.13
C VAL A 602 -19.39 -9.84 19.67
N ILE A 603 -19.40 -8.66 19.04
CA ILE A 603 -20.62 -8.01 18.50
C ILE A 603 -20.41 -7.63 17.03
N ARG A 604 -21.39 -7.92 16.17
CA ARG A 604 -21.33 -7.64 14.73
C ARG A 604 -22.21 -6.44 14.34
N LEU A 605 -21.67 -5.48 13.57
CA LEU A 605 -22.40 -4.30 13.07
C LEU A 605 -22.55 -4.34 11.54
N GLU A 606 -23.77 -4.64 11.07
CA GLU A 606 -24.08 -4.88 9.64
C GLU A 606 -24.92 -3.78 8.97
N GLN A 607 -25.68 -2.99 9.74
CA GLN A 607 -26.51 -1.91 9.18
C GLN A 607 -25.68 -0.65 8.91
N ASN A 608 -25.73 -0.12 7.70
CA ASN A 608 -25.09 1.13 7.26
C ASN A 608 -26.07 2.32 7.33
N TYR A 609 -25.58 3.48 7.77
CA TYR A 609 -26.39 4.70 7.96
C TYR A 609 -25.97 5.87 7.07
N ARG A 610 -24.96 5.68 6.21
CA ARG A 610 -24.29 6.77 5.48
C ARG A 610 -24.76 6.86 4.04
N SER A 611 -24.71 5.73 3.35
CA SER A 611 -24.82 5.68 1.90
C SER A 611 -26.18 5.09 1.51
N THR A 612 -26.71 5.53 0.37
CA THR A 612 -27.90 4.94 -0.24
C THR A 612 -27.68 3.47 -0.60
N GLN A 613 -28.77 2.71 -0.76
CA GLN A 613 -28.66 1.27 -1.07
C GLN A 613 -27.95 1.04 -2.41
N THR A 614 -28.15 1.89 -3.41
CA THR A 614 -27.46 1.86 -4.72
C THR A 614 -25.93 1.94 -4.56
N ILE A 615 -25.44 2.89 -3.75
CA ILE A 615 -24.00 3.06 -3.49
C ILE A 615 -23.45 1.87 -2.70
N LEU A 616 -24.20 1.38 -1.70
CA LEU A 616 -23.79 0.21 -0.91
C LEU A 616 -23.76 -1.05 -1.75
N ASP A 617 -24.71 -1.25 -2.65
CA ASP A 617 -24.74 -2.39 -3.55
C ASP A 617 -23.58 -2.32 -4.55
N ALA A 618 -23.25 -1.12 -5.06
CA ALA A 618 -22.06 -0.92 -5.88
C ALA A 618 -20.76 -1.22 -5.10
N ALA A 619 -20.65 -0.71 -3.87
CA ALA A 619 -19.51 -0.98 -2.99
C ALA A 619 -19.38 -2.47 -2.64
N ASN A 620 -20.50 -3.10 -2.24
CA ASN A 620 -20.61 -4.51 -1.94
C ASN A 620 -20.25 -5.35 -3.16
N ALA A 621 -20.68 -4.95 -4.36
CA ALA A 621 -20.37 -5.65 -5.60
C ALA A 621 -18.89 -5.58 -5.92
N VAL A 622 -18.24 -4.42 -5.77
CA VAL A 622 -16.79 -4.26 -5.88
C VAL A 622 -16.11 -5.17 -4.84
N ILE A 623 -16.30 -4.92 -3.54
CA ILE A 623 -15.54 -5.62 -2.48
C ILE A 623 -15.81 -7.13 -2.41
N ARG A 624 -16.94 -7.62 -2.94
CA ARG A 624 -17.24 -9.06 -3.07
C ARG A 624 -16.25 -9.79 -3.98
N ASN A 625 -15.52 -9.07 -4.83
CA ASN A 625 -14.46 -9.65 -5.65
C ASN A 625 -13.14 -9.89 -4.87
N ASN A 626 -13.03 -9.42 -3.61
CA ASN A 626 -11.93 -9.78 -2.71
C ASN A 626 -12.22 -11.10 -1.99
N ARG A 627 -11.17 -11.90 -1.81
CA ARG A 627 -11.27 -13.18 -1.14
C ARG A 627 -10.93 -13.07 0.32
N GLY A 628 -11.54 -13.98 1.07
CA GLY A 628 -11.52 -13.88 2.49
C GLY A 628 -12.24 -12.62 2.96
N ARG A 629 -13.57 -12.70 3.12
CA ARG A 629 -14.36 -11.76 3.95
C ARG A 629 -15.23 -12.49 5.00
N LEU A 630 -15.11 -12.14 6.29
CA LEU A 630 -15.96 -12.57 7.39
C LEU A 630 -17.29 -11.94 7.02
N GLY A 631 -18.18 -12.80 6.52
CA GLY A 631 -19.36 -12.39 5.78
C GLY A 631 -20.14 -11.33 6.56
N LYS A 632 -20.02 -10.07 6.12
CA LYS A 632 -20.85 -8.95 6.56
C LYS A 632 -21.50 -8.33 5.34
N HIS A 633 -22.83 -8.39 5.32
CA HIS A 633 -23.64 -7.78 4.27
C HIS A 633 -24.10 -6.41 4.76
N LEU A 634 -23.52 -5.33 4.23
CA LEU A 634 -23.97 -3.99 4.55
C LEU A 634 -25.32 -3.71 3.90
N TRP A 635 -26.29 -3.26 4.69
CA TRP A 635 -27.63 -2.88 4.23
C TRP A 635 -28.04 -1.53 4.85
N THR A 636 -28.93 -0.75 4.21
CA THR A 636 -29.38 0.57 4.70
C THR A 636 -30.90 0.74 4.62
N ASP A 637 -31.46 1.59 5.50
CA ASP A 637 -32.87 2.01 5.49
C ASP A 637 -33.10 3.34 4.72
N LEU A 638 -32.04 3.97 4.20
CA LEU A 638 -32.14 5.25 3.44
C LEU A 638 -32.89 5.11 2.11
N GLY A 639 -33.17 3.87 1.68
CA GLY A 639 -33.83 3.57 0.42
C GLY A 639 -32.87 3.51 -0.76
N GLN A 640 -33.45 3.31 -1.95
CA GLN A 640 -32.73 3.35 -3.22
C GLN A 640 -32.35 4.80 -3.55
N GLY A 641 -31.09 5.02 -3.93
CA GLY A 641 -30.57 6.32 -4.34
C GLY A 641 -30.42 6.43 -5.85
N ASP A 642 -29.91 7.57 -6.30
CA ASP A 642 -29.60 7.77 -7.71
C ASP A 642 -28.55 6.77 -8.22
N PRO A 643 -28.59 6.39 -9.52
CA PRO A 643 -27.57 5.55 -10.11
C PRO A 643 -26.17 6.17 -10.01
N VAL A 644 -25.16 5.31 -9.90
CA VAL A 644 -23.75 5.70 -9.96
C VAL A 644 -23.42 6.26 -11.35
N LYS A 645 -22.89 7.47 -11.39
CA LYS A 645 -22.66 8.22 -12.63
C LYS A 645 -21.29 7.88 -13.21
N VAL A 646 -21.24 7.17 -14.34
CA VAL A 646 -19.97 6.74 -14.96
C VAL A 646 -19.71 7.54 -16.24
N ARG A 647 -18.54 8.17 -16.37
CA ARG A 647 -18.22 9.04 -17.52
C ARG A 647 -16.86 8.73 -18.14
N GLU A 648 -16.85 8.67 -19.47
CA GLU A 648 -15.67 8.49 -20.30
C GLU A 648 -15.30 9.80 -20.98
N LEU A 649 -14.06 10.25 -20.81
CA LEU A 649 -13.56 11.52 -21.32
C LEU A 649 -12.36 11.30 -22.25
N ASP A 650 -12.04 12.28 -23.11
CA ASP A 650 -10.99 12.11 -24.12
C ASP A 650 -9.57 12.10 -23.54
N ASP A 651 -9.28 13.01 -22.60
CA ASP A 651 -7.98 13.17 -21.94
C ASP A 651 -8.11 13.66 -20.49
N GLU A 652 -6.99 13.72 -19.76
CA GLU A 652 -6.96 14.13 -18.35
C GLU A 652 -7.47 15.56 -18.12
N ARG A 653 -7.34 16.44 -19.12
CA ARG A 653 -7.80 17.83 -19.03
C ARG A 653 -9.29 17.94 -19.35
N ALA A 654 -9.81 17.12 -20.24
CA ALA A 654 -11.24 16.93 -20.47
C ALA A 654 -11.92 16.32 -19.24
N GLU A 655 -11.29 15.36 -18.57
CA GLU A 655 -11.73 14.82 -17.28
C GLU A 655 -11.84 15.90 -16.21
N ALA A 656 -10.76 16.68 -16.02
CA ALA A 656 -10.78 17.80 -15.08
C ALA A 656 -11.87 18.84 -15.41
N ARG A 657 -12.03 19.22 -16.69
CA ARG A 657 -13.09 20.17 -17.11
C ARG A 657 -14.50 19.62 -16.88
N PHE A 658 -14.71 18.33 -17.11
CA PHE A 658 -15.99 17.68 -16.85
C PHE A 658 -16.31 17.71 -15.35
N VAL A 659 -15.37 17.27 -14.51
CA VAL A 659 -15.56 17.25 -13.06
C VAL A 659 -15.84 18.66 -12.55
N VAL A 660 -15.01 19.66 -12.90
CA VAL A 660 -15.21 21.05 -12.46
C VAL A 660 -16.52 21.63 -12.98
N GLY A 661 -16.90 21.39 -14.24
CA GLY A 661 -18.17 21.86 -14.77
C GLY A 661 -19.39 21.23 -14.08
N GLU A 662 -19.28 19.98 -13.65
CA GLU A 662 -20.35 19.32 -12.88
C GLU A 662 -20.43 19.87 -11.45
N ILE A 663 -19.30 20.23 -10.85
CA ILE A 663 -19.25 20.93 -9.56
C ILE A 663 -19.91 22.31 -9.67
N GLU A 664 -19.63 23.06 -10.74
CA GLU A 664 -20.30 24.35 -11.02
C GLU A 664 -21.81 24.16 -11.16
N ARG A 665 -22.26 23.17 -11.95
CA ARG A 665 -23.68 22.86 -12.11
C ARG A 665 -24.36 22.56 -10.78
N LEU A 666 -23.73 21.76 -9.92
CA LEU A 666 -24.24 21.42 -8.59
C LEU A 666 -24.26 22.65 -7.66
N ALA A 667 -23.26 23.52 -7.74
CA ALA A 667 -23.22 24.77 -6.99
C ALA A 667 -24.33 25.74 -7.44
N ASP A 668 -24.59 25.83 -8.75
CA ASP A 668 -25.70 26.61 -9.32
C ASP A 668 -27.07 26.07 -8.90
N GLU A 669 -27.18 24.77 -8.65
CA GLU A 669 -28.36 24.11 -8.07
C GLU A 669 -28.46 24.27 -6.54
N GLY A 670 -27.55 25.03 -5.93
CA GLY A 670 -27.57 25.40 -4.52
C GLY A 670 -26.80 24.46 -3.60
N MET A 671 -25.99 23.53 -4.12
CA MET A 671 -25.11 22.70 -3.29
C MET A 671 -23.89 23.49 -2.82
N SER A 672 -23.46 23.27 -1.58
CA SER A 672 -22.23 23.90 -1.08
C SER A 672 -21.01 23.20 -1.66
N LEU A 673 -19.99 23.96 -2.06
CA LEU A 673 -18.71 23.38 -2.52
C LEU A 673 -18.05 22.52 -1.43
N GLY A 674 -18.33 22.80 -0.15
CA GLY A 674 -17.86 22.00 0.98
C GLY A 674 -18.45 20.59 1.05
N GLU A 675 -19.56 20.35 0.35
CA GLU A 675 -20.23 19.03 0.26
C GLU A 675 -19.64 18.14 -0.84
N VAL A 676 -18.64 18.65 -1.57
CA VAL A 676 -18.03 17.98 -2.72
C VAL A 676 -16.59 17.55 -2.43
N ALA A 677 -16.30 16.28 -2.71
CA ALA A 677 -14.94 15.77 -2.72
C ALA A 677 -14.55 15.13 -4.04
N VAL A 678 -13.27 15.30 -4.40
CA VAL A 678 -12.64 14.68 -5.56
C VAL A 678 -11.48 13.81 -5.09
N PHE A 679 -11.61 12.51 -5.33
CA PHE A 679 -10.62 11.50 -4.98
C PHE A 679 -9.80 11.06 -6.20
N TYR A 680 -8.53 10.82 -5.96
CA TYR A 680 -7.59 10.26 -6.93
C TYR A 680 -6.66 9.25 -6.27
N ARG A 681 -5.94 8.45 -7.06
CA ARG A 681 -5.06 7.39 -6.52
C ARG A 681 -3.67 7.90 -6.15
N THR A 682 -3.16 8.90 -6.86
CA THR A 682 -1.83 9.49 -6.62
C THR A 682 -1.88 11.02 -6.66
N ASN A 683 -1.03 11.68 -5.86
CA ASN A 683 -0.98 13.15 -5.80
C ASN A 683 -0.63 13.82 -7.12
N ALA A 684 0.08 13.13 -8.02
CA ALA A 684 0.41 13.66 -9.34
C ALA A 684 -0.84 14.02 -10.17
N GLN A 685 -2.00 13.41 -9.86
CA GLN A 685 -3.26 13.69 -10.54
C GLN A 685 -3.90 15.03 -10.12
N SER A 686 -3.58 15.57 -8.94
CA SER A 686 -4.22 16.79 -8.42
C SER A 686 -3.94 18.00 -9.32
N ARG A 687 -2.71 18.10 -9.84
CA ARG A 687 -2.26 19.24 -10.65
C ARG A 687 -3.21 19.64 -11.77
N THR A 688 -3.74 18.67 -12.52
CA THR A 688 -4.57 18.95 -13.70
C THR A 688 -5.95 19.50 -13.31
N ILE A 689 -6.53 19.01 -12.21
CA ILE A 689 -7.81 19.52 -11.71
C ILE A 689 -7.63 20.86 -10.98
N GLU A 690 -6.53 21.05 -10.26
CA GLU A 690 -6.18 22.33 -9.63
C GLU A 690 -6.05 23.46 -10.66
N ASP A 691 -5.42 23.18 -11.80
CA ASP A 691 -5.31 24.15 -12.90
C ASP A 691 -6.71 24.60 -13.39
N VAL A 692 -7.65 23.67 -13.59
CA VAL A 692 -9.00 23.97 -14.07
C VAL A 692 -9.85 24.66 -12.99
N LEU A 693 -9.74 24.27 -11.72
CA LEU A 693 -10.42 24.94 -10.62
C LEU A 693 -9.97 26.41 -10.49
N ARG A 694 -8.66 26.68 -10.66
CA ARG A 694 -8.13 28.04 -10.70
C ARG A 694 -8.62 28.82 -11.92
N GLU A 695 -8.63 28.22 -13.09
CA GLU A 695 -9.18 28.84 -14.32
C GLU A 695 -10.66 29.24 -14.18
N ARG A 696 -11.41 28.52 -13.33
CA ARG A 696 -12.84 28.75 -13.05
C ARG A 696 -13.12 29.55 -11.77
N GLU A 697 -12.09 30.00 -11.08
CA GLU A 697 -12.20 30.74 -9.81
C GLU A 697 -12.98 30.00 -8.70
N LEU A 698 -13.03 28.66 -8.77
CA LEU A 698 -13.65 27.83 -7.73
C LEU A 698 -12.64 27.60 -6.61
N ARG A 699 -13.08 27.87 -5.37
CA ARG A 699 -12.25 27.67 -4.19
C ARG A 699 -12.11 26.18 -3.88
N TYR A 700 -10.88 25.73 -3.64
CA TYR A 700 -10.56 24.34 -3.39
C TYR A 700 -9.43 24.18 -2.36
N GLN A 701 -9.33 22.99 -1.78
CA GLN A 701 -8.24 22.61 -0.89
C GLN A 701 -7.69 21.22 -1.28
N VAL A 702 -6.36 21.04 -1.21
CA VAL A 702 -5.70 19.76 -1.52
C VAL A 702 -5.18 19.12 -0.25
N VAL A 703 -5.58 17.87 -0.02
CA VAL A 703 -5.24 17.04 1.12
C VAL A 703 -4.30 15.93 0.64
N GLY A 704 -3.00 16.06 0.93
CA GLY A 704 -2.00 15.05 0.62
C GLY A 704 -0.88 15.47 -0.34
N GLY A 705 -0.81 16.74 -0.79
CA GLY A 705 0.25 17.24 -1.69
C GLY A 705 1.65 17.24 -1.04
N VAL A 706 2.60 18.07 -1.50
CA VAL A 706 3.75 18.38 -0.62
C VAL A 706 3.15 18.99 0.64
N ARG A 707 3.22 18.23 1.74
CA ARG A 707 2.59 18.58 3.00
C ARG A 707 3.00 20.00 3.32
N PHE A 708 2.07 20.81 3.84
CA PHE A 708 2.40 22.19 4.19
C PHE A 708 3.69 22.26 5.03
N TYR A 709 3.82 21.34 5.99
CA TYR A 709 4.99 21.19 6.85
C TYR A 709 6.22 20.53 6.21
N ASP A 710 6.10 19.96 5.00
CA ASP A 710 7.22 19.37 4.24
C ASP A 710 7.83 20.36 3.23
N ARG A 711 7.20 21.51 3.00
CA ARG A 711 7.72 22.56 2.12
C ARG A 711 9.07 23.03 2.65
N ALA A 712 10.01 23.31 1.74
CA ALA A 712 11.40 23.56 2.11
C ALA A 712 11.54 24.74 3.07
N GLU A 713 10.84 25.85 2.79
CA GLU A 713 10.78 27.05 3.61
C GLU A 713 10.12 26.81 4.98
N VAL A 714 9.02 26.04 5.01
CA VAL A 714 8.32 25.70 6.26
C VAL A 714 9.20 24.80 7.13
N LYS A 715 9.86 23.80 6.54
CA LYS A 715 10.81 22.93 7.25
C LYS A 715 12.03 23.68 7.77
N ASP A 716 12.51 24.70 7.07
CA ASP A 716 13.60 25.55 7.56
C ASP A 716 13.15 26.34 8.79
N ALA A 717 11.96 26.96 8.73
CA ALA A 717 11.36 27.67 9.86
C ALA A 717 11.11 26.76 11.08
N LEU A 718 10.58 25.56 10.87
CA LEU A 718 10.41 24.56 11.93
C LEU A 718 11.75 24.08 12.49
N ALA A 719 12.79 23.95 11.67
CA ALA A 719 14.12 23.56 12.15
C ALA A 719 14.77 24.64 13.02
N TYR A 720 14.48 25.93 12.77
CA TYR A 720 14.88 27.01 13.69
C TYR A 720 14.24 26.83 15.06
N LEU A 721 12.92 26.67 15.11
CA LEU A 721 12.19 26.42 16.35
C LEU A 721 12.67 25.15 17.06
N THR A 722 12.91 24.08 16.30
CA THR A 722 13.41 22.79 16.80
C THR A 722 14.77 22.96 17.46
N PHE A 723 15.68 23.74 16.86
CA PHE A 723 17.00 23.97 17.43
C PHE A 723 16.98 24.86 18.67
N LEU A 724 16.04 25.82 18.75
CA LEU A 724 15.79 26.60 19.97
C LEU A 724 15.32 25.72 21.13
N GLN A 725 14.45 24.74 20.83
CA GLN A 725 13.92 23.82 21.83
C GLN A 725 14.92 22.71 22.23
N ASN A 726 15.61 22.11 21.26
CA ASN A 726 16.54 21.00 21.45
C ASN A 726 17.96 21.37 20.98
N PRO A 727 18.83 21.83 21.91
CA PRO A 727 20.22 22.20 21.61
C PRO A 727 21.11 21.05 21.11
N HIS A 728 20.66 19.81 21.21
CA HIS A 728 21.38 18.61 20.77
C HIS A 728 21.06 18.22 19.31
N ASP A 729 20.06 18.86 18.68
CA ASP A 729 19.58 18.47 17.36
C ASP A 729 20.52 18.89 16.22
N VAL A 730 21.38 17.96 15.82
CA VAL A 730 22.34 18.17 14.73
C VAL A 730 21.65 18.32 13.36
N VAL A 731 20.55 17.61 13.12
CA VAL A 731 19.85 17.65 11.83
C VAL A 731 19.19 19.02 11.63
N ALA A 732 18.56 19.55 12.67
CA ALA A 732 18.02 20.91 12.68
C ALA A 732 19.13 21.95 12.46
N PHE A 733 20.23 21.87 13.21
CA PHE A 733 21.38 22.78 13.07
C PHE A 733 21.95 22.79 11.65
N GLN A 734 22.24 21.61 11.07
CA GLN A 734 22.79 21.49 9.72
C GLN A 734 21.87 22.09 8.65
N ARG A 735 20.56 22.05 8.87
CA ARG A 735 19.56 22.60 7.96
C ARG A 735 19.57 24.13 7.96
N ILE A 736 19.64 24.75 9.13
CA ILE A 736 19.43 26.21 9.28
C ILE A 736 20.74 27.02 9.29
N VAL A 737 21.87 26.42 9.66
CA VAL A 737 23.14 27.14 9.87
C VAL A 737 23.57 27.96 8.65
N ASN A 738 23.21 27.52 7.44
CA ASN A 738 23.50 28.21 6.18
C ASN A 738 22.24 28.46 5.31
N SER A 739 21.05 28.50 5.92
CA SER A 739 19.78 28.90 5.29
C SER A 739 19.16 30.07 6.07
N PRO A 740 19.14 31.31 5.54
CA PRO A 740 19.79 31.80 4.32
C PRO A 740 21.32 31.67 4.30
N ARG A 741 21.93 31.85 3.12
CA ARG A 741 23.38 31.67 2.91
C ARG A 741 24.19 32.64 3.76
N ARG A 742 25.07 32.10 4.61
CA ARG A 742 25.95 32.83 5.54
C ARG A 742 27.44 32.64 5.27
N GLY A 743 27.79 31.89 4.23
CA GLY A 743 29.19 31.57 3.91
C GLY A 743 29.77 30.45 4.77
N LEU A 744 28.91 29.66 5.43
CA LEU A 744 29.31 28.49 6.21
C LEU A 744 29.28 27.26 5.31
N GLY A 745 30.44 26.92 4.73
CA GLY A 745 30.61 25.74 3.88
C GLY A 745 30.58 24.43 4.66
N THR A 746 30.45 23.30 3.95
CA THR A 746 30.37 21.95 4.51
C THR A 746 31.54 21.63 5.45
N THR A 747 32.78 21.98 5.07
CA THR A 747 33.97 21.75 5.89
C THR A 747 33.92 22.50 7.23
N SER A 748 33.38 23.71 7.25
CA SER A 748 33.25 24.50 8.48
C SER A 748 32.23 23.85 9.42
N VAL A 749 31.06 23.45 8.90
CA VAL A 749 30.01 22.78 9.66
C VAL A 749 30.52 21.44 10.20
N SER A 750 31.20 20.63 9.38
CA SER A 750 31.79 19.35 9.82
C SER A 750 32.77 19.51 10.99
N ARG A 751 33.55 20.61 11.03
CA ARG A 751 34.47 20.86 12.15
C ARG A 751 33.75 21.17 13.46
N VAL A 752 32.65 21.92 13.40
CA VAL A 752 31.82 22.18 14.59
C VAL A 752 31.22 20.87 15.10
N LEU A 753 30.72 20.02 14.19
CA LEU A 753 30.17 18.70 14.54
C LEU A 753 31.23 17.77 15.15
N SER A 754 32.43 17.71 14.58
CA SER A 754 33.53 16.93 15.14
C SER A 754 33.96 17.44 16.51
N HIS A 755 33.94 18.76 16.73
CA HIS A 755 34.24 19.36 18.03
C HIS A 755 33.20 18.98 19.08
N ALA A 756 31.90 19.10 18.76
CA ALA A 756 30.81 18.65 19.61
C ALA A 756 30.94 17.17 19.98
N ALA A 757 31.26 16.32 19.01
CA ALA A 757 31.48 14.89 19.24
C ALA A 757 32.69 14.60 20.13
N THR A 758 33.77 15.39 20.02
CA THR A 758 34.99 15.21 20.80
C THR A 758 34.83 15.68 22.25
N MET A 759 34.09 16.78 22.44
CA MET A 759 33.84 17.37 23.75
C MET A 759 32.65 16.73 24.48
N GLU A 760 31.95 15.80 23.83
CA GLU A 760 30.68 15.22 24.30
C GLU A 760 29.64 16.29 24.70
N SER A 761 29.69 17.45 24.03
CA SER A 761 28.82 18.59 24.29
C SER A 761 27.67 18.68 23.28
N SER A 762 26.67 19.49 23.58
CA SER A 762 25.60 19.81 22.63
C SER A 762 26.16 20.55 21.41
N ILE A 763 25.50 20.43 20.26
CA ILE A 763 25.94 21.16 19.07
C ILE A 763 25.80 22.69 19.26
N TRP A 764 24.88 23.12 20.12
CA TRP A 764 24.79 24.51 20.57
C TRP A 764 26.03 24.97 21.33
N GLU A 765 26.48 24.22 22.34
CA GLU A 765 27.68 24.55 23.11
C GLU A 765 28.93 24.55 22.23
N ALA A 766 29.09 23.54 21.37
CA ALA A 766 30.22 23.51 20.43
C ALA A 766 30.20 24.69 19.44
N ALA A 767 29.01 25.12 19.00
CA ALA A 767 28.86 26.31 18.17
C ALA A 767 29.20 27.59 18.94
N MET A 768 28.83 27.69 20.22
CA MET A 768 29.23 28.76 21.14
C MET A 768 30.74 28.79 21.40
N ASP A 769 31.37 27.65 21.69
CA ASP A 769 32.81 27.53 21.91
C ASP A 769 33.60 27.99 20.68
N ALA A 770 33.08 27.70 19.48
CA ALA A 770 33.63 28.23 18.23
C ALA A 770 33.62 29.77 18.17
N THR A 771 32.65 30.41 18.81
CA THR A 771 32.56 31.88 18.87
C THR A 771 33.54 32.47 19.90
N VAL A 772 33.70 31.85 21.07
CA VAL A 772 34.48 32.39 22.20
C VAL A 772 35.96 32.00 22.09
N ASP A 773 36.25 30.71 22.11
CA ASP A 773 37.61 30.15 22.19
C ASP A 773 38.18 29.78 20.80
N GLY A 774 37.29 29.52 19.85
CA GLY A 774 37.64 29.18 18.48
C GLY A 774 37.98 27.69 18.31
N ILE A 775 37.39 27.06 17.30
CA ILE A 775 37.69 25.65 16.98
C ILE A 775 38.94 25.57 16.10
N PRO A 776 39.93 24.70 16.42
CA PRO A 776 41.09 24.48 15.58
C PRO A 776 40.73 24.21 14.11
N GLY A 777 41.36 24.98 13.22
CA GLY A 777 41.15 24.88 11.77
C GLY A 777 39.96 25.68 11.24
N LEU A 778 39.04 26.19 12.07
CA LEU A 778 37.93 27.02 11.61
C LEU A 778 38.44 28.41 11.18
N GLY A 779 38.22 28.78 9.90
CA GLY A 779 38.72 30.05 9.36
C GLY A 779 38.01 31.28 9.95
N ALA A 780 38.70 32.42 10.02
CA ALA A 780 38.19 33.65 10.64
C ALA A 780 36.85 34.14 10.04
N ALA A 781 36.65 33.98 8.73
CA ALA A 781 35.39 34.35 8.07
C ALA A 781 34.23 33.43 8.50
N ALA A 782 34.47 32.12 8.59
CA ALA A 782 33.48 31.16 9.06
C ALA A 782 33.16 31.38 10.55
N ARG A 783 34.18 31.64 11.37
CA ARG A 783 33.99 32.01 12.78
C ARG A 783 33.10 33.24 12.92
N LYS A 784 33.39 34.33 12.20
CA LYS A 784 32.59 35.56 12.24
C LYS A 784 31.14 35.35 11.78
N ALA A 785 30.92 34.52 10.75
CA ALA A 785 29.58 34.18 10.29
C ALA A 785 28.81 33.35 11.32
N LEU A 786 29.47 32.37 11.94
CA LEU A 786 28.89 31.53 12.99
C LEU A 786 28.58 32.34 14.25
N THR A 787 29.46 33.27 14.67
CA THR A 787 29.22 34.18 15.80
C THR A 787 27.93 34.97 15.60
N ARG A 788 27.78 35.65 14.45
CA ARG A 788 26.56 36.42 14.16
C ARG A 788 25.31 35.57 14.16
N PHE A 789 25.37 34.38 13.55
CA PHE A 789 24.25 33.45 13.55
C PHE A 789 23.84 33.07 14.97
N MET A 790 24.82 32.70 15.80
CA MET A 790 24.53 32.24 17.14
C MET A 790 24.13 33.35 18.12
N GLU A 791 24.61 34.60 17.94
CA GLU A 791 24.11 35.77 18.68
C GLU A 791 22.60 35.98 18.44
N THR A 792 22.16 35.86 17.18
CA THR A 792 20.73 35.89 16.85
C THR A 792 19.98 34.71 17.48
N MET A 793 20.53 33.49 17.39
CA MET A 793 19.90 32.31 17.98
C MET A 793 19.77 32.42 19.51
N GLU A 794 20.77 32.96 20.20
CA GLU A 794 20.74 33.16 21.65
C GLU A 794 19.61 34.13 22.06
N SER A 795 19.48 35.26 21.37
CA SER A 795 18.38 36.20 21.60
C SER A 795 17.00 35.57 21.36
N LEU A 796 16.84 34.77 20.30
CA LEU A 796 15.60 34.05 20.02
C LEU A 796 15.31 32.95 21.07
N ARG A 797 16.36 32.33 21.63
CA ARG A 797 16.22 31.31 22.67
C ARG A 797 15.76 31.91 24.00
N GLU A 798 16.24 33.09 24.35
CA GLU A 798 15.76 33.84 25.52
C GLU A 798 14.25 34.12 25.40
N ARG A 799 13.79 34.58 24.24
CA ARG A 799 12.34 34.80 24.00
C ARG A 799 11.51 33.52 24.08
N ALA A 800 12.05 32.40 23.57
CA ALA A 800 11.39 31.11 23.69
C ALA A 800 11.28 30.65 25.16
N GLN A 801 12.25 30.98 26.00
CA GLN A 801 12.24 30.68 27.44
C GLN A 801 11.28 31.58 28.22
N ASP A 802 11.07 32.81 27.76
CA ASP A 802 10.09 33.74 28.31
C ASP A 802 8.63 33.38 27.96
N ASN A 803 8.39 32.25 27.28
CA ASN A 803 7.08 31.76 26.84
C ASN A 803 6.28 32.82 26.05
N VAL A 804 6.97 33.56 25.18
CA VAL A 804 6.33 34.42 24.18
C VAL A 804 5.40 33.54 23.30
N PRO A 805 4.21 34.03 22.89
CA PRO A 805 3.35 33.30 21.97
C PRO A 805 4.10 32.77 20.76
N ILE A 806 3.81 31.53 20.37
CA ILE A 806 4.58 30.80 19.36
C ILE A 806 4.50 31.50 18.00
N GLY A 807 3.34 32.08 17.67
CA GLY A 807 3.19 32.90 16.47
C GLY A 807 4.16 34.08 16.41
N ASP A 808 4.34 34.78 17.53
CA ASP A 808 5.22 35.95 17.62
C ASP A 808 6.70 35.53 17.66
N LEU A 809 7.02 34.41 18.31
CA LEU A 809 8.35 33.82 18.27
C LEU A 809 8.74 33.42 16.84
N LEU A 810 7.84 32.76 16.11
CA LEU A 810 8.07 32.35 14.74
C LEU A 810 8.24 33.56 13.80
N GLU A 811 7.43 34.60 13.96
CA GLU A 811 7.60 35.85 13.20
C GLU A 811 8.97 36.49 13.49
N ALA A 812 9.39 36.53 14.74
CA ALA A 812 10.72 37.01 15.13
C ALA A 812 11.85 36.18 14.51
N VAL A 813 11.73 34.84 14.50
CA VAL A 813 12.69 33.94 13.83
C VAL A 813 12.84 34.30 12.36
N LEU A 814 11.73 34.47 11.65
CA LEU A 814 11.73 34.72 10.20
C LEU A 814 12.37 36.07 9.82
N HIS A 815 12.15 37.10 10.63
CA HIS A 815 12.74 38.43 10.43
C HIS A 815 14.20 38.50 10.90
N GLU A 816 14.51 38.11 12.14
CA GLU A 816 15.82 38.37 12.75
C GLU A 816 16.93 37.48 12.18
N THR A 817 16.57 36.30 11.66
CA THR A 817 17.53 35.43 10.95
C THR A 817 17.82 35.92 9.53
N GLY A 818 17.04 36.88 9.02
CA GLY A 818 17.09 37.39 7.64
C GLY A 818 16.50 36.44 6.61
N TYR A 819 15.66 35.47 7.02
CA TYR A 819 15.08 34.48 6.12
C TYR A 819 14.09 35.11 5.13
N LEU A 820 13.21 35.99 5.62
CA LEU A 820 12.27 36.74 4.77
C LEU A 820 13.02 37.69 3.83
N ASP A 821 13.97 38.48 4.35
CA ASP A 821 14.79 39.40 3.55
C ASP A 821 15.50 38.68 2.39
N ALA A 822 15.98 37.46 2.62
CA ALA A 822 16.62 36.65 1.59
C ALA A 822 15.65 36.22 0.48
N LEU A 823 14.44 35.79 0.83
CA LEU A 823 13.41 35.44 -0.15
C LEU A 823 12.90 36.68 -0.91
N GLU A 824 12.70 37.80 -0.24
CA GLU A 824 12.29 39.06 -0.87
C GLU A 824 13.33 39.56 -1.88
N ALA A 825 14.62 39.37 -1.59
CA ALA A 825 15.71 39.73 -2.48
C ALA A 825 15.76 38.91 -3.78
N GLU A 826 15.20 37.69 -3.80
CA GLU A 826 15.15 36.85 -5.00
C GLU A 826 14.21 37.41 -6.08
N ARG A 827 13.18 38.18 -5.70
CA ARG A 827 12.23 38.87 -6.60
C ARG A 827 11.61 37.96 -7.68
N THR A 828 11.31 36.71 -7.33
CA THR A 828 10.64 35.74 -8.21
C THR A 828 9.23 35.42 -7.71
N PHE A 829 8.35 34.97 -8.63
CA PHE A 829 7.02 34.47 -8.26
C PHE A 829 7.09 33.25 -7.33
N GLU A 830 8.12 32.41 -7.47
CA GLU A 830 8.35 31.26 -6.59
C GLU A 830 8.70 31.72 -5.17
N ALA A 831 9.59 32.71 -5.02
CA ALA A 831 9.94 33.28 -3.71
C ALA A 831 8.73 33.94 -3.03
N GLN A 832 7.87 34.63 -3.79
CA GLN A 832 6.63 35.20 -3.27
C GLN A 832 5.70 34.12 -2.68
N GLY A 833 5.51 33.00 -3.40
CA GLY A 833 4.71 31.87 -2.88
C GLY A 833 5.32 31.22 -1.62
N ARG A 834 6.65 31.24 -1.47
CA ARG A 834 7.32 30.75 -0.25
C ARG A 834 7.07 31.69 0.94
N ILE A 835 7.08 33.00 0.72
CA ILE A 835 6.75 34.00 1.75
C ILE A 835 5.30 33.83 2.20
N GLU A 836 4.36 33.62 1.27
CA GLU A 836 2.95 33.34 1.59
C GLU A 836 2.80 32.09 2.47
N ASN A 837 3.57 31.04 2.20
CA ASN A 837 3.58 29.83 3.03
C ASN A 837 4.09 30.08 4.45
N LEU A 838 5.08 30.96 4.60
CA LEU A 838 5.62 31.32 5.91
C LEU A 838 4.64 32.18 6.72
N HIS A 839 3.92 33.10 6.08
CA HIS A 839 2.84 33.85 6.73
C HIS A 839 1.71 32.93 7.18
N GLU A 840 1.34 31.95 6.36
CA GLU A 840 0.35 30.93 6.73
C GLU A 840 0.83 30.10 7.94
N LEU A 841 2.13 29.81 8.04
CA LEU A 841 2.70 29.08 9.18
C LEU A 841 2.60 29.90 10.48
N VAL A 842 2.83 31.21 10.39
CA VAL A 842 2.64 32.15 11.51
C VAL A 842 1.17 32.19 11.94
N THR A 843 0.24 32.25 10.99
CA THR A 843 -1.20 32.20 11.27
C THR A 843 -1.58 30.91 11.99
N ALA A 844 -1.13 29.75 11.50
CA ALA A 844 -1.37 28.46 12.14
C ALA A 844 -0.78 28.37 13.56
N ALA A 845 0.38 29.00 13.80
CA ALA A 845 0.97 29.10 15.13
C ALA A 845 0.14 29.98 16.08
N ARG A 846 -0.39 31.11 15.59
CA ARG A 846 -1.31 31.97 16.38
C ARG A 846 -2.62 31.28 16.72
N GLU A 847 -3.16 30.48 15.81
CA GLU A 847 -4.35 29.66 16.08
C GLU A 847 -4.07 28.60 17.16
N PHE A 848 -2.87 28.01 17.16
CA PHE A 848 -2.44 27.12 18.24
C PHE A 848 -2.39 27.87 19.57
N ASP A 849 -1.77 29.04 19.62
CA ASP A 849 -1.73 29.89 20.83
C ASP A 849 -3.13 30.23 21.37
N ALA A 850 -4.09 30.48 20.47
CA ALA A 850 -5.46 30.84 20.83
C ALA A 850 -6.32 29.66 21.31
N THR A 851 -5.98 28.43 20.91
CA THR A 851 -6.76 27.22 21.19
C THR A 851 -6.16 26.34 22.28
N ALA A 852 -4.90 26.56 22.65
CA ALA A 852 -4.25 25.83 23.72
C ALA A 852 -4.84 26.19 25.10
N ASP A 853 -5.13 25.18 25.94
CA ASP A 853 -5.32 25.39 27.37
C ASP A 853 -3.98 25.86 27.98
N ASP A 854 -4.00 26.70 29.04
CA ASP A 854 -2.80 27.27 29.69
C ASP A 854 -1.70 26.23 30.06
N ASP A 855 -2.07 24.96 30.26
CA ASP A 855 -1.15 23.86 30.61
C ASP A 855 -0.46 23.19 29.39
N ALA A 856 -0.84 23.52 28.15
CA ALA A 856 -0.40 22.84 26.92
C ALA A 856 0.10 23.80 25.81
N ASN A 857 0.41 25.05 26.16
CA ASN A 857 0.87 26.07 25.22
C ASN A 857 2.40 26.23 25.19
N THR A 858 3.14 25.11 25.10
CA THR A 858 4.61 25.16 25.01
C THR A 858 5.10 24.99 23.58
N LEU A 859 6.28 25.55 23.27
CA LEU A 859 6.96 25.34 21.99
C LEU A 859 7.11 23.85 21.63
N GLY A 860 7.34 23.02 22.65
CA GLY A 860 7.46 21.57 22.47
C GLY A 860 6.16 20.87 22.09
N ASP A 861 5.03 21.33 22.62
CA ASP A 861 3.72 20.81 22.27
C ASP A 861 3.35 21.19 20.83
N TYR A 862 3.68 22.41 20.40
CA TYR A 862 3.51 22.85 19.02
C TYR A 862 4.36 22.01 18.04
N LEU A 863 5.66 21.83 18.32
CA LEU A 863 6.55 21.03 17.47
C LEU A 863 6.16 19.54 17.44
N GLN A 864 5.66 19.00 18.56
CA GLN A 864 5.09 17.67 18.59
C GLN A 864 3.82 17.57 17.74
N ARG A 865 2.87 18.51 17.89
CA ARG A 865 1.63 18.51 17.14
C ARG A 865 1.90 18.63 15.65
N THR A 866 2.74 19.57 15.22
CA THR A 866 3.12 19.75 13.80
C THR A 866 3.82 18.51 13.23
N SER A 867 4.72 17.87 13.98
CA SER A 867 5.40 16.65 13.53
C SER A 867 4.46 15.46 13.40
N LEU A 868 3.47 15.35 14.28
CA LEU A 868 2.47 14.27 14.26
C LEU A 868 1.31 14.54 13.29
N THR A 869 1.16 15.77 12.78
CA THR A 869 0.05 16.17 11.91
C THR A 869 0.18 15.52 10.53
N SER A 870 -0.89 14.85 10.09
CA SER A 870 -1.02 14.28 8.74
C SER A 870 -1.72 15.27 7.81
N ASP A 871 -1.58 15.12 6.49
CA ASP A 871 -2.23 16.03 5.54
C ASP A 871 -3.76 16.06 5.65
N ALA A 872 -4.36 14.96 6.11
CA ALA A 872 -5.80 14.86 6.34
C ALA A 872 -6.30 15.81 7.45
N ASP A 873 -5.40 16.26 8.32
CA ASP A 873 -5.69 17.03 9.54
C ASP A 873 -5.73 18.55 9.31
N THR A 874 -5.16 19.08 8.21
CA THR A 874 -5.17 20.53 7.89
C THR A 874 -6.39 20.97 7.05
N ARG A 875 -7.41 20.10 6.94
CA ARG A 875 -8.63 20.35 6.15
C ARG A 875 -9.49 21.42 6.84
N ARG A 876 -9.88 22.47 6.11
CA ARG A 876 -10.83 23.49 6.59
C ARG A 876 -12.23 23.10 6.12
N ASP A 877 -13.08 22.67 7.06
CA ASP A 877 -14.45 22.21 6.76
C ASP A 877 -15.44 23.38 6.62
N ASP A 878 -15.16 24.52 7.24
CA ASP A 878 -16.08 25.68 7.31
C ASP A 878 -15.96 26.66 6.14
N GLU A 879 -15.02 26.48 5.20
CA GLU A 879 -14.77 27.49 4.16
C GLU A 879 -15.64 27.34 2.90
N GLY A 880 -16.46 26.29 2.80
CA GLY A 880 -17.28 26.03 1.61
C GLY A 880 -16.42 25.92 0.35
N VAL A 881 -15.46 24.98 0.38
CA VAL A 881 -14.47 24.75 -0.68
C VAL A 881 -14.48 23.29 -1.12
N VAL A 882 -14.17 23.03 -2.39
CA VAL A 882 -14.06 21.66 -2.92
C VAL A 882 -12.85 20.97 -2.30
N THR A 883 -13.01 19.74 -1.81
CA THR A 883 -11.88 18.99 -1.25
C THR A 883 -11.26 18.01 -2.25
N LEU A 884 -9.96 18.12 -2.49
CA LEU A 884 -9.18 17.24 -3.37
C LEU A 884 -8.28 16.35 -2.50
N MET A 885 -8.29 15.03 -2.68
CA MET A 885 -7.44 14.16 -1.87
C MET A 885 -7.13 12.80 -2.51
N THR A 886 -6.11 12.12 -1.98
CA THR A 886 -5.91 10.70 -2.32
C THR A 886 -6.96 9.82 -1.65
N LEU A 887 -7.29 8.68 -2.26
CA LEU A 887 -8.19 7.68 -1.68
C LEU A 887 -7.74 7.17 -0.30
N HIS A 888 -6.43 7.17 0.00
CA HIS A 888 -5.91 6.77 1.31
C HIS A 888 -6.29 7.78 2.40
N ASN A 889 -6.25 9.08 2.07
CA ASN A 889 -6.63 10.15 2.98
C ASN A 889 -8.15 10.25 3.18
N ALA A 890 -8.94 9.58 2.34
CA ALA A 890 -10.39 9.59 2.42
C ALA A 890 -10.96 8.70 3.55
N LYS A 891 -10.15 7.79 4.13
CA LYS A 891 -10.59 6.89 5.21
C LYS A 891 -11.13 7.71 6.39
N GLY A 892 -12.29 7.30 6.92
CA GLY A 892 -13.00 8.02 7.99
C GLY A 892 -13.97 9.10 7.49
N LEU A 893 -13.73 9.71 6.32
CA LEU A 893 -14.53 10.83 5.83
C LEU A 893 -15.84 10.41 5.15
N GLU A 894 -16.72 11.39 4.94
CA GLU A 894 -17.97 11.26 4.19
C GLU A 894 -18.34 12.59 3.54
N TYR A 895 -18.94 12.52 2.36
CA TYR A 895 -19.37 13.67 1.58
C TYR A 895 -20.70 13.36 0.89
N PRO A 896 -21.63 14.33 0.81
CA PRO A 896 -22.83 14.20 0.00
C PRO A 896 -22.52 13.80 -1.44
N ILE A 897 -21.49 14.40 -2.04
CA ILE A 897 -21.11 14.21 -3.44
C ILE A 897 -19.63 13.84 -3.54
N VAL A 898 -19.35 12.70 -4.18
CA VAL A 898 -17.97 12.22 -4.40
C VAL A 898 -17.70 12.00 -5.87
N PHE A 899 -16.57 12.51 -6.33
CA PHE A 899 -15.96 12.17 -7.62
C PHE A 899 -14.75 11.29 -7.37
N ILE A 900 -14.62 10.16 -8.08
CA ILE A 900 -13.39 9.37 -8.13
C ILE A 900 -12.84 9.45 -9.55
N MET A 901 -11.70 10.13 -9.70
CA MET A 901 -11.04 10.40 -10.98
C MET A 901 -9.97 9.37 -11.32
N GLY A 902 -9.68 9.24 -12.61
CA GLY A 902 -8.64 8.36 -13.12
C GLY A 902 -8.96 6.90 -12.82
N MET A 903 -10.23 6.51 -12.96
CA MET A 903 -10.68 5.11 -12.92
C MET A 903 -10.18 4.38 -14.18
N GLU A 904 -8.86 4.25 -14.30
CA GLU A 904 -8.13 3.66 -15.40
C GLU A 904 -7.18 2.56 -14.89
N ASP A 905 -7.14 1.41 -15.54
CA ASP A 905 -6.17 0.35 -15.23
C ASP A 905 -4.73 0.86 -15.46
N GLY A 906 -3.92 0.85 -14.41
CA GLY A 906 -2.57 1.44 -14.38
C GLY A 906 -2.51 2.79 -13.65
N VAL A 907 -3.65 3.45 -13.45
CA VAL A 907 -3.81 4.64 -12.60
C VAL A 907 -4.54 4.24 -11.32
N PHE A 908 -5.75 3.70 -11.43
CA PHE A 908 -6.52 3.11 -10.35
C PHE A 908 -7.39 1.94 -10.84
N PRO A 909 -6.98 0.68 -10.62
CA PRO A 909 -5.87 0.23 -9.77
C PRO A 909 -4.48 0.65 -10.28
N HIS A 910 -3.59 0.99 -9.36
CA HIS A 910 -2.22 1.43 -9.68
C HIS A 910 -1.38 0.28 -10.29
N SER A 911 -0.51 0.59 -11.25
CA SER A 911 0.27 -0.41 -12.00
C SER A 911 1.05 -1.38 -11.11
N ARG A 912 1.78 -0.88 -10.10
CA ARG A 912 2.53 -1.73 -9.16
C ARG A 912 1.69 -2.79 -8.45
N ALA A 913 0.49 -2.41 -7.99
CA ALA A 913 -0.42 -3.33 -7.30
C ALA A 913 -1.04 -4.36 -8.26
N LEU A 914 -1.13 -4.06 -9.56
CA LEU A 914 -1.51 -5.03 -10.58
C LEU A 914 -0.41 -6.07 -10.82
N ASP A 915 0.85 -5.65 -10.72
CA ASP A 915 2.03 -6.48 -10.99
C ASP A 915 2.40 -7.35 -9.77
N GLU A 916 2.20 -6.85 -8.55
CA GLU A 916 2.54 -7.49 -7.27
C GLU A 916 1.40 -8.32 -6.63
N GLY A 917 0.22 -8.35 -7.23
CA GLY A 917 -0.94 -9.07 -6.66
C GLY A 917 -1.66 -8.33 -5.52
N GLY A 918 -1.31 -7.07 -5.27
CA GLY A 918 -1.99 -6.15 -4.35
C GLY A 918 -3.37 -5.65 -4.83
N LEU A 919 -3.97 -6.30 -5.84
CA LEU A 919 -5.26 -5.89 -6.41
C LEU A 919 -6.39 -5.90 -5.37
N GLU A 920 -6.36 -6.84 -4.42
CA GLU A 920 -7.36 -6.86 -3.36
C GLU A 920 -7.25 -5.64 -2.44
N GLU A 921 -6.03 -5.17 -2.16
CA GLU A 921 -5.82 -3.94 -1.39
C GLU A 921 -6.29 -2.71 -2.17
N GLU A 922 -6.00 -2.62 -3.47
CA GLU A 922 -6.54 -1.56 -4.33
C GLU A 922 -8.07 -1.60 -4.41
N ARG A 923 -8.66 -2.80 -4.32
CA ARG A 923 -10.11 -2.98 -4.28
C ARG A 923 -10.71 -2.60 -2.93
N ARG A 924 -10.02 -2.87 -1.80
CA ARG A 924 -10.38 -2.32 -0.48
C ARG A 924 -10.34 -0.79 -0.53
N LEU A 925 -9.32 -0.23 -1.17
CA LEU A 925 -9.20 1.21 -1.39
C LEU A 925 -10.35 1.77 -2.24
N CYS A 926 -10.77 1.06 -3.30
CA CYS A 926 -11.91 1.43 -4.13
C CYS A 926 -13.22 1.36 -3.34
N TYR A 927 -13.41 0.31 -2.57
CA TYR A 927 -14.54 0.15 -1.66
C TYR A 927 -14.58 1.29 -0.61
N VAL A 928 -13.43 1.66 -0.04
CA VAL A 928 -13.34 2.82 0.87
C VAL A 928 -13.79 4.08 0.14
N GLY A 929 -13.28 4.34 -1.07
CA GLY A 929 -13.67 5.50 -1.89
C GLY A 929 -15.16 5.58 -2.19
N ILE A 930 -15.77 4.50 -2.66
CA ILE A 930 -17.20 4.40 -2.97
C ILE A 930 -18.03 4.66 -1.69
N THR A 931 -17.65 4.06 -0.56
CA THR A 931 -18.37 4.20 0.72
C THR A 931 -18.15 5.54 1.43
N ARG A 932 -17.45 6.50 0.82
CA ARG A 932 -17.43 7.89 1.32
C ARG A 932 -18.61 8.71 0.79
N ALA A 933 -19.22 8.29 -0.32
CA ALA A 933 -20.36 8.98 -0.92
C ALA A 933 -21.63 8.71 -0.10
N MET A 934 -22.35 9.77 0.28
CA MET A 934 -23.64 9.65 0.96
C MET A 934 -24.79 9.56 -0.04
N ARG A 935 -24.83 10.47 -1.04
CA ARG A 935 -25.94 10.60 -2.00
C ARG A 935 -25.50 10.35 -3.44
N ASP A 936 -24.49 11.08 -3.91
CA ASP A 936 -24.07 11.08 -5.32
C ASP A 936 -22.64 10.56 -5.47
N LEU A 937 -22.46 9.63 -6.42
CA LEU A 937 -21.15 9.09 -6.78
C LEU A 937 -20.90 9.22 -8.28
N TYR A 938 -19.80 9.88 -8.63
CA TYR A 938 -19.29 10.03 -9.99
C TYR A 938 -17.97 9.27 -10.12
N LEU A 939 -17.88 8.43 -11.15
CA LEU A 939 -16.66 7.69 -11.48
C LEU A 939 -16.23 8.07 -12.89
N THR A 940 -15.07 8.70 -13.03
CA THR A 940 -14.57 9.23 -14.30
C THR A 940 -13.28 8.55 -14.75
N TYR A 941 -13.09 8.44 -16.06
CA TYR A 941 -11.86 7.96 -16.66
C TYR A 941 -11.59 8.64 -18.00
N ALA A 942 -10.31 8.80 -18.34
CA ALA A 942 -9.86 9.36 -19.60
C ALA A 942 -9.36 8.26 -20.56
N ARG A 943 -9.64 8.40 -21.87
CA ARG A 943 -9.12 7.51 -22.91
C ARG A 943 -7.61 7.64 -23.11
N ARG A 944 -7.05 8.80 -22.79
CA ARG A 944 -5.63 9.14 -22.95
C ARG A 944 -5.16 9.91 -21.71
N ARG A 945 -3.95 9.62 -21.25
CA ARG A 945 -3.33 10.33 -20.13
C ARG A 945 -1.83 10.48 -20.34
N SER A 946 -1.32 11.68 -20.10
CA SER A 946 0.12 11.91 -19.98
C SER A 946 0.58 11.52 -18.57
N ILE A 947 1.45 10.51 -18.45
CA ILE A 947 2.03 10.11 -17.17
C ILE A 947 3.56 10.21 -17.30
N PHE A 948 4.20 11.01 -16.43
CA PHE A 948 5.65 11.28 -16.45
C PHE A 948 6.21 11.78 -17.80
N GLY A 949 5.40 12.50 -18.59
CA GLY A 949 5.80 13.08 -19.87
C GLY A 949 5.66 12.15 -21.09
N ALA A 950 5.17 10.92 -20.91
CA ALA A 950 4.82 10.00 -22.00
C ALA A 950 3.29 9.88 -22.14
N GLN A 951 2.80 9.91 -23.38
CA GLN A 951 1.38 9.72 -23.71
C GLN A 951 1.02 8.23 -23.69
N SER A 952 0.11 7.83 -22.80
CA SER A 952 -0.45 6.48 -22.73
C SER A 952 -1.95 6.50 -23.01
N TYR A 953 -2.47 5.44 -23.62
CA TYR A 953 -3.91 5.21 -23.68
C TYR A 953 -4.37 4.63 -22.35
N GLY A 954 -5.34 5.30 -21.72
CA GLY A 954 -5.98 4.85 -20.48
C GLY A 954 -6.95 3.71 -20.80
N LEU A 955 -6.71 2.53 -20.24
CA LEU A 955 -7.71 1.46 -20.24
C LEU A 955 -8.67 1.73 -19.09
N ARG A 956 -9.97 1.57 -19.32
CA ARG A 956 -10.99 1.71 -18.26
C ARG A 956 -10.67 0.78 -17.08
N SER A 957 -10.85 1.27 -15.85
CA SER A 957 -10.62 0.49 -14.64
C SER A 957 -11.60 -0.67 -14.53
N ARG A 958 -11.05 -1.83 -14.21
CA ARG A 958 -11.83 -3.04 -13.89
C ARG A 958 -12.84 -2.85 -12.75
N PHE A 959 -12.59 -1.94 -11.81
CA PHE A 959 -13.54 -1.68 -10.71
C PHE A 959 -14.87 -1.13 -11.23
N LEU A 960 -14.88 -0.46 -12.38
CA LEU A 960 -16.12 0.00 -13.03
C LEU A 960 -16.93 -1.15 -13.64
N ASP A 961 -16.30 -2.28 -13.95
CA ASP A 961 -16.96 -3.47 -14.48
C ASP A 961 -17.45 -4.42 -13.37
N GLU A 962 -16.92 -4.25 -12.16
CA GLU A 962 -17.36 -4.97 -10.96
C GLU A 962 -18.68 -4.39 -10.39
N ILE A 963 -19.09 -3.19 -10.82
CA ILE A 963 -20.36 -2.56 -10.45
C ILE A 963 -21.47 -3.04 -11.41
N PRO A 964 -22.59 -3.60 -10.91
CA PRO A 964 -23.71 -4.01 -11.75
C PRO A 964 -24.24 -2.86 -12.62
N PRO A 965 -24.40 -3.06 -13.95
CA PRO A 965 -24.82 -1.99 -14.86
C PRO A 965 -26.15 -1.32 -14.49
N GLU A 966 -27.08 -2.07 -13.91
CA GLU A 966 -28.37 -1.59 -13.42
C GLU A 966 -28.26 -0.57 -12.27
N LEU A 967 -27.14 -0.52 -11.57
CA LEU A 967 -26.84 0.48 -10.55
C LEU A 967 -26.17 1.73 -11.14
N THR A 968 -25.93 1.77 -12.45
CA THR A 968 -25.23 2.86 -13.14
C THR A 968 -26.13 3.56 -14.15
N ASP A 969 -25.88 4.84 -14.40
CA ASP A 969 -26.63 5.63 -15.41
C ASP A 969 -26.11 5.46 -16.86
N ARG A 970 -25.34 4.41 -17.11
CA ARG A 970 -24.64 4.24 -18.38
C ARG A 970 -25.61 3.78 -19.48
N GLU A 971 -25.65 4.51 -20.60
CA GLU A 971 -26.30 4.02 -21.82
C GLU A 971 -25.61 2.72 -22.27
N THR A 972 -26.38 1.63 -22.30
CA THR A 972 -25.93 0.38 -22.90
C THR A 972 -25.81 0.60 -24.40
N ALA A 973 -24.59 0.54 -24.93
CA ALA A 973 -24.35 0.51 -26.37
C ALA A 973 -24.95 -0.81 -26.94
N GLY A 974 -26.26 -0.83 -27.19
CA GLY A 974 -26.99 -2.05 -27.52
C GLY A 974 -28.31 -1.90 -28.25
N ASP A 975 -28.93 -0.70 -28.33
CA ASP A 975 -30.33 -0.58 -28.77
C ASP A 975 -30.60 0.31 -30.01
N LEU A 976 -29.65 0.36 -30.95
CA LEU A 976 -29.93 0.89 -32.30
C LEU A 976 -30.25 -0.26 -33.27
N ARG A 977 -31.54 -0.60 -33.38
CA ARG A 977 -32.06 -1.48 -34.44
C ARG A 977 -31.91 -0.80 -35.82
N PRO A 978 -31.34 -1.44 -36.85
CA PRO A 978 -31.35 -0.89 -38.19
C PRO A 978 -32.71 -1.18 -38.86
N ALA A 979 -33.41 -0.13 -39.29
CA ALA A 979 -34.58 -0.28 -40.17
C ALA A 979 -34.14 -0.66 -41.61
N PRO A 980 -34.84 -1.56 -42.31
CA PRO A 980 -34.45 -1.99 -43.65
C PRO A 980 -35.12 -1.15 -44.75
N GLY A 981 -34.33 -0.64 -45.69
CA GLY A 981 -34.87 -0.25 -47.01
C GLY A 981 -34.28 0.99 -47.67
N ALA A 982 -33.27 0.76 -48.51
CA ALA A 982 -33.13 1.28 -49.89
C ALA A 982 -33.03 2.79 -50.21
N ILE A 983 -31.85 3.14 -50.79
CA ILE A 983 -31.62 3.89 -52.05
C ILE A 983 -32.01 5.39 -52.03
N ARG A 984 -31.15 6.39 -52.31
CA ARG A 984 -30.39 6.63 -53.55
C ARG A 984 -29.42 7.82 -53.38
N ALA A 985 -28.34 7.77 -54.14
CA ALA A 985 -27.35 8.83 -54.34
C ALA A 985 -27.93 10.19 -54.77
N THR A 986 -27.33 11.31 -54.34
CA THR A 986 -26.55 12.23 -55.21
C THR A 986 -25.93 13.40 -54.41
N THR A 987 -24.60 13.53 -54.51
CA THR A 987 -23.75 14.74 -54.73
C THR A 987 -24.21 16.09 -54.11
N TRP A 988 -23.37 16.88 -53.44
CA TRP A 988 -22.25 17.72 -53.95
C TRP A 988 -21.32 18.05 -52.76
N ALA A 989 -20.05 17.60 -52.74
CA ALA A 989 -18.85 18.32 -53.17
C ALA A 989 -18.30 19.38 -52.18
N SER A 990 -17.20 19.03 -51.48
CA SER A 990 -16.02 19.90 -51.41
C SER A 990 -14.72 19.06 -51.33
N THR A 991 -14.02 19.06 -52.47
CA THR A 991 -12.55 19.04 -52.65
C THR A 991 -11.68 18.43 -51.55
N ARG A 992 -11.34 17.14 -51.71
CA ARG A 992 -10.05 16.58 -51.28
C ARG A 992 -8.98 16.95 -52.31
N THR A 993 -7.99 17.74 -51.89
CA THR A 993 -6.67 17.74 -52.51
C THR A 993 -5.83 16.68 -51.83
N ASP A 994 -5.69 15.51 -52.47
CA ASP A 994 -4.61 14.58 -52.18
C ASP A 994 -3.33 15.11 -52.85
N ALA A 995 -2.35 15.52 -52.04
CA ALA A 995 -0.96 15.70 -52.46
C ALA A 995 -0.06 14.92 -51.50
N PRO A 996 0.81 14.01 -51.97
CA PRO A 996 1.67 13.20 -51.12
C PRO A 996 2.88 14.01 -50.62
N ALA A 997 2.97 14.21 -49.30
CA ALA A 997 4.14 14.75 -48.64
C ALA A 997 5.22 13.66 -48.46
N ALA A 998 5.80 13.22 -49.58
CA ALA A 998 7.14 12.60 -49.74
C ALA A 998 7.16 11.91 -51.10
N GLY A 999 7.90 12.46 -52.06
CA GLY A 999 7.86 12.06 -53.47
C GLY A 999 8.48 10.70 -53.80
N PHE A 1000 8.26 9.65 -53.01
CA PHE A 1000 8.68 8.29 -53.33
C PHE A 1000 7.50 7.33 -53.19
N ARG A 1001 7.42 6.34 -54.07
CA ARG A 1001 6.35 5.34 -54.12
C ARG A 1001 6.86 4.00 -53.60
N LEU A 1002 5.94 3.23 -53.02
CA LEU A 1002 6.20 1.84 -52.65
C LEU A 1002 6.66 1.05 -53.89
N GLY A 1003 7.80 0.38 -53.80
CA GLY A 1003 8.42 -0.40 -54.89
C GLY A 1003 9.32 0.41 -55.83
N GLU A 1004 9.54 1.71 -55.58
CA GLU A 1004 10.40 2.55 -56.42
C GLU A 1004 11.89 2.27 -56.18
N ASP A 1005 12.67 2.18 -57.26
CA ASP A 1005 14.12 1.98 -57.23
C ASP A 1005 14.83 3.30 -56.92
N VAL A 1006 15.68 3.29 -55.90
CA VAL A 1006 16.40 4.46 -55.41
C VAL A 1006 17.88 4.14 -55.20
N ALA A 1007 18.74 5.15 -55.31
CA ALA A 1007 20.16 5.03 -55.02
C ALA A 1007 20.58 6.01 -53.92
N HIS A 1008 21.33 5.50 -52.94
CA HIS A 1008 21.93 6.28 -51.87
C HIS A 1008 23.47 6.25 -51.99
N PRO A 1009 24.17 7.40 -51.94
CA PRO A 1009 25.63 7.47 -52.12
C PRO A 1009 26.43 6.54 -51.20
N ALA A 1010 26.00 6.37 -49.94
CA ALA A 1010 26.69 5.52 -48.96
C ALA A 1010 26.24 4.05 -48.97
N PHE A 1011 24.99 3.78 -49.36
CA PHE A 1011 24.36 2.44 -49.17
C PHE A 1011 24.09 1.71 -50.48
N GLY A 1012 24.29 2.39 -51.62
CA GLY A 1012 24.09 1.83 -52.95
C GLY A 1012 22.63 1.84 -53.37
N GLU A 1013 22.30 0.96 -54.31
CA GLU A 1013 20.95 0.81 -54.87
C GLU A 1013 20.02 0.11 -53.86
N GLY A 1014 18.75 0.48 -53.85
CA GLY A 1014 17.74 -0.10 -52.99
C GLY A 1014 16.34 0.16 -53.48
N VAL A 1015 15.37 -0.52 -52.88
CA VAL A 1015 13.95 -0.42 -53.25
C VAL A 1015 13.16 0.09 -52.06
N VAL A 1016 12.25 1.03 -52.30
CA VAL A 1016 11.34 1.54 -51.25
C VAL A 1016 10.35 0.44 -50.86
N THR A 1017 10.43 -0.07 -49.63
CA THR A 1017 9.57 -1.15 -49.13
C THR A 1017 8.42 -0.66 -48.24
N SER A 1018 8.47 0.58 -47.74
CA SER A 1018 7.31 1.26 -47.13
C SER A 1018 7.45 2.78 -47.16
N VAL A 1019 6.31 3.48 -47.12
CA VAL A 1019 6.22 4.95 -46.98
C VAL A 1019 5.27 5.22 -45.83
N GLU A 1020 5.76 5.87 -44.77
CA GLU A 1020 5.01 6.17 -43.55
C GLU A 1020 4.55 7.65 -43.52
N PRO A 1021 3.45 7.98 -42.82
CA PRO A 1021 3.03 9.37 -42.61
C PRO A 1021 4.13 10.19 -41.94
N GLY A 1022 4.38 11.42 -42.42
CA GLY A 1022 5.47 12.28 -41.91
C GLY A 1022 6.77 12.23 -42.73
N GLY A 1023 6.75 11.62 -43.93
CA GLY A 1023 7.85 11.70 -44.90
C GLY A 1023 8.99 10.70 -44.69
N ILE A 1024 8.74 9.64 -43.93
CA ILE A 1024 9.70 8.56 -43.70
C ILE A 1024 9.51 7.48 -44.77
N VAL A 1025 10.61 7.14 -45.45
CA VAL A 1025 10.68 6.07 -46.45
C VAL A 1025 11.58 4.96 -45.94
N VAL A 1026 11.15 3.73 -46.08
CA VAL A 1026 11.95 2.55 -45.73
C VAL A 1026 12.51 1.98 -47.02
N VAL A 1027 13.84 1.91 -47.11
CA VAL A 1027 14.55 1.42 -48.30
C VAL A 1027 15.32 0.17 -47.94
N ARG A 1028 15.15 -0.88 -48.74
CA ARG A 1028 15.96 -2.09 -48.67
C ARG A 1028 17.12 -1.98 -49.65
N PHE A 1029 18.35 -1.92 -49.16
CA PHE A 1029 19.54 -1.77 -49.99
C PHE A 1029 20.04 -3.13 -50.52
N ALA A 1030 20.33 -3.20 -51.81
CA ALA A 1030 20.75 -4.43 -52.49
C ALA A 1030 22.16 -4.91 -52.06
N LYS A 1031 23.03 -3.99 -51.61
CA LYS A 1031 24.42 -4.31 -51.28
C LYS A 1031 24.56 -5.18 -50.03
N ASP A 1032 23.73 -4.94 -49.01
CA ASP A 1032 23.80 -5.64 -47.72
C ASP A 1032 22.46 -6.26 -47.28
N GLY A 1033 21.39 -6.07 -48.06
CA GLY A 1033 20.04 -6.55 -47.75
C GLY A 1033 19.37 -5.83 -46.58
N SER A 1034 20.00 -4.77 -46.05
CA SER A 1034 19.49 -4.05 -44.87
C SER A 1034 18.29 -3.18 -45.25
N GLU A 1035 17.25 -3.20 -44.41
CA GLU A 1035 16.17 -2.22 -44.46
C GLU A 1035 16.47 -1.06 -43.54
N ARG A 1036 16.40 0.15 -44.09
CA ARG A 1036 16.70 1.38 -43.35
C ARG A 1036 15.55 2.37 -43.50
N LYS A 1037 15.10 2.89 -42.36
CA LYS A 1037 14.16 4.01 -42.31
C LYS A 1037 14.92 5.32 -42.52
N LEU A 1038 14.52 6.10 -43.51
CA LEU A 1038 15.16 7.34 -43.90
C LEU A 1038 14.10 8.43 -44.01
N MET A 1039 14.37 9.64 -43.51
CA MET A 1039 13.50 10.78 -43.83
C MET A 1039 13.82 11.28 -45.24
N ALA A 1040 12.81 11.26 -46.12
CA ALA A 1040 12.96 11.57 -47.54
C ALA A 1040 13.49 12.98 -47.81
N GLU A 1041 13.27 13.93 -46.90
CA GLU A 1041 13.72 15.32 -47.03
C GLU A 1041 15.22 15.51 -46.71
N TYR A 1042 15.80 14.65 -45.87
CA TYR A 1042 17.19 14.77 -45.40
C TYR A 1042 18.11 13.69 -45.95
N ALA A 1043 17.55 12.59 -46.48
CA ALA A 1043 18.33 11.50 -47.05
C ALA A 1043 18.64 11.79 -48.52
N PRO A 1044 19.92 11.73 -48.95
CA PRO A 1044 20.31 11.96 -50.35
C PRO A 1044 19.95 10.75 -51.22
N LEU A 1045 18.65 10.53 -51.44
CA LEU A 1045 18.11 9.48 -52.30
C LEU A 1045 17.87 10.02 -53.71
N THR A 1046 18.44 9.34 -54.71
CA THR A 1046 18.23 9.64 -56.12
C THR A 1046 17.36 8.57 -56.76
N ARG A 1047 16.35 8.97 -57.55
CA ARG A 1047 15.50 8.04 -58.31
C ARG A 1047 16.29 7.46 -59.48
N ARG A 1048 16.04 6.19 -59.81
CA ARG A 1048 16.61 5.54 -60.99
C ARG A 1048 15.59 5.18 -62.04
#